data_AF-A0AA88GYL3-F1
#
_entry.id   AF-A0AA88GYL3-F1
#
_cell.length_a   1.000
_cell.length_b   1.000
_cell.length_c   1.000
_cell.angle_alpha   90.00
_cell.angle_beta   90.00
_cell.angle_gamma   90.00
#
_symmetry.space_group_name_H-M   'P 1'
#
loop_
_entity.id
_entity.type
_entity.pdbx_description
1 polymer ?
#
loop_
_entity_poly.entity_id
_entity_poly.type
_entity_poly.pdbx_seq_one_letter_code
_entity_poly.pdbx_strand_id
1 'polypeptide(L)'
;MSSAQQQLSFTPHYQITTVVGNGESNFAGDGSSSLLASLNTPRDLFLQETAPNTHMLYIADTNNYVIRTAIVNSTIETIAGIGRSDGFSGDGSLATNAKLKSPTSVTVFKGDVYICDSLNNRIRKVSSSTGFISTIAGNGVKASTGDGLQARLASLSLPKYIFFNAAGDLFISEYESDNIRKVHGTTGVISTINKDTFDKPQGMYITSNNDIYVADSGNHRIRKILPNGNVVNIAGNSKSGYSGDGLVATSSSLNTPRGVFVSSLGEVFIADTANNRIRKVTNNGFLVNIVGNGNQGKSMDGPVTSNFMIAQPEAVIVASNGDVYFTDTNNHLVRRISCQDGYVGSQCEIPICFNVLGNDTMNVCNGQGLCNSPDQCECNGNYTGRTCNISVCYGIASNVDSVCNGHGLCVAPNQCRCNENYIGPNCSTPICFGKSILGSSLPCSGHGACNFPNECTCSSNFVGRECEYPICYGFPSNDTVKSCSGNGVCVDFNNCSCLEQKYSGPNCEIPICFGQMKENACSRHGTCIKPNVCECENSYTGLSCEIPICFGLPQNHSQACGGNGFCSKKDTCSCHEGYKGEQCKTAICNGYGADDTKRVCNGLGVCIAPNLCQCTTGFAGNNCETSIQLVIILAAVLGPILLVIVCALIVVLFISATMARRLLNKRRAEREYAKKLLEGEIALTDSLIDFENYRPSESYIIPIEDVKLIAQLGEGSYAKVFRGIWNKTPVAVKVITLDILETDEEDFKKEVRVMNSLSHPNIVAFYGLSMCERERRLIVELVDGGNLQNFIYNLKIGNMKANFGRKIKILLDVANGLTYLHQRNPAVVHRDLKPANILMMTSSSGCCKICDFGLSKFGQLSLGTVRIGTFFYMAEIIAPKSNAINMKIPTVSRHSSPTTEAVFTENEGFQLDQVIDEAALFEDEAIYGPPVDIYSLMCWKQNPDERPSASQVAKTLNQILEDYENCVNMR
;
A
#
# COMPACT_ATOMS: atom_id res chain seq x y z
N MET A 1 -43.73 1.04 8.16
CA MET A 1 -42.76 2.15 8.22
C MET A 1 -41.90 1.95 9.46
N SER A 2 -40.62 1.61 9.30
CA SER A 2 -39.56 1.80 10.33
C SER A 2 -38.21 1.23 9.87
N SER A 3 -37.86 1.39 8.59
CA SER A 3 -36.45 1.27 8.15
C SER A 3 -35.87 2.69 8.09
N ALA A 4 -35.87 3.37 9.24
CA ALA A 4 -35.01 4.52 9.40
C ALA A 4 -33.58 3.97 9.34
N GLN A 5 -32.90 4.17 8.22
CA GLN A 5 -31.45 4.22 8.26
C GLN A 5 -31.12 5.21 9.38
N GLN A 6 -30.37 4.76 10.39
CA GLN A 6 -29.54 5.70 11.14
C GLN A 6 -28.53 6.23 10.13
N GLN A 7 -28.96 7.28 9.43
CA GLN A 7 -28.07 8.25 8.86
C GLN A 7 -27.41 8.90 10.09
N LEU A 8 -26.34 8.25 10.56
CA LEU A 8 -25.32 8.90 11.38
C LEU A 8 -25.11 10.27 10.76
N SER A 9 -25.19 11.32 11.57
CA SER A 9 -24.95 12.68 11.09
C SER A 9 -23.46 12.82 10.80
N PHE A 10 -23.06 12.28 9.65
CA PHE A 10 -21.68 12.24 9.18
C PHE A 10 -21.19 13.68 9.15
N THR A 11 -20.30 13.99 10.08
CA THR A 11 -19.66 15.30 10.19
C THR A 11 -18.31 15.11 9.51
N PRO A 12 -18.11 15.57 8.27
CA PRO A 12 -16.90 15.25 7.52
C PRO A 12 -15.68 15.95 8.13
N HIS A 13 -14.63 15.18 8.44
CA HIS A 13 -13.43 15.69 9.11
C HIS A 13 -12.41 16.25 8.12
N TYR A 14 -12.79 17.29 7.37
CA TYR A 14 -11.90 18.01 6.47
C TYR A 14 -10.98 18.97 7.23
N GLN A 15 -9.75 19.15 6.74
CA GLN A 15 -8.85 20.26 7.08
C GLN A 15 -8.41 21.00 5.82
N ILE A 16 -8.07 22.28 5.98
CA ILE A 16 -7.57 23.13 4.89
C ILE A 16 -6.20 23.70 5.23
N THR A 17 -5.30 23.58 4.27
CA THR A 17 -3.96 24.16 4.30
C THR A 17 -3.75 25.06 3.09
N THR A 18 -3.20 26.25 3.30
CA THR A 18 -2.67 27.10 2.24
C THR A 18 -1.41 26.42 1.69
N VAL A 19 -1.33 26.32 0.36
CA VAL A 19 -0.20 25.67 -0.34
C VAL A 19 0.57 26.62 -1.24
N VAL A 20 -0.07 27.73 -1.65
CA VAL A 20 0.57 28.83 -2.39
C VAL A 20 -0.12 30.14 -2.02
N GLY A 21 0.66 31.20 -1.88
CA GLY A 21 0.17 32.55 -1.60
C GLY A 21 0.27 32.94 -0.12
N ASN A 22 0.66 34.18 0.13
CA ASN A 22 0.49 34.85 1.43
C ASN A 22 -0.89 35.54 1.56
N GLY A 23 -1.54 35.78 0.42
CA GLY A 23 -2.86 36.39 0.28
C GLY A 23 -2.86 37.91 0.17
N GLU A 24 -1.69 38.51 -0.06
CA GLU A 24 -1.56 39.91 -0.47
C GLU A 24 -1.69 40.04 -2.00
N SER A 25 -2.46 41.03 -2.46
CA SER A 25 -2.68 41.35 -3.89
C SER A 25 -1.44 41.99 -4.52
N ASN A 26 -0.41 41.21 -4.84
CA ASN A 26 0.85 41.73 -5.40
C ASN A 26 1.55 40.67 -6.26
N PHE A 27 2.60 41.06 -6.99
CA PHE A 27 3.48 40.16 -7.74
C PHE A 27 4.84 40.04 -7.03
N ALA A 28 5.04 38.94 -6.29
CA ALA A 28 6.28 38.69 -5.56
C ALA A 28 6.52 37.20 -5.28
N GLY A 29 7.76 36.89 -4.88
CA GLY A 29 8.13 35.60 -4.30
C GLY A 29 8.67 34.55 -5.28
N ASP A 30 8.98 34.91 -6.52
CA ASP A 30 9.62 33.98 -7.47
C ASP A 30 10.96 33.44 -6.93
N GLY A 31 11.14 32.13 -7.07
CA GLY A 31 12.18 31.26 -6.52
C GLY A 31 12.05 30.94 -5.01
N SER A 32 11.20 31.61 -4.23
CA SER A 32 11.05 31.34 -2.78
C SER A 32 9.92 30.36 -2.48
N SER A 33 9.79 29.98 -1.20
CA SER A 33 8.61 29.28 -0.68
C SER A 33 7.31 29.83 -1.28
N SER A 34 6.53 28.92 -1.83
CA SER A 34 5.20 29.13 -2.40
C SER A 34 4.24 29.85 -1.45
N LEU A 35 4.40 29.65 -0.14
CA LEU A 35 3.63 30.29 0.93
C LEU A 35 3.97 31.78 1.13
N LEU A 36 5.18 32.21 0.74
CA LEU A 36 5.62 33.61 0.87
C LEU A 36 5.33 34.46 -0.35
N ALA A 37 4.98 33.84 -1.48
CA ALA A 37 4.66 34.56 -2.70
C ALA A 37 3.34 35.32 -2.60
N SER A 38 3.29 36.48 -3.25
CA SER A 38 2.03 37.17 -3.49
C SER A 38 1.48 36.75 -4.85
N LEU A 39 0.17 36.50 -4.89
CA LEU A 39 -0.62 36.24 -6.08
C LEU A 39 -1.61 37.40 -6.25
N ASN A 40 -2.24 37.52 -7.41
CA ASN A 40 -3.30 38.49 -7.65
C ASN A 40 -4.40 37.84 -8.49
N THR A 41 -5.46 37.42 -7.79
CA THR A 41 -6.58 36.64 -8.34
C THR A 41 -6.12 35.42 -9.14
N PRO A 42 -5.58 34.36 -8.49
CA PRO A 42 -5.35 33.09 -9.16
C PRO A 42 -6.70 32.51 -9.61
N ARG A 43 -6.92 32.32 -10.91
CA ARG A 43 -8.23 31.89 -11.45
C ARG A 43 -8.31 30.43 -11.87
N ASP A 44 -7.18 29.83 -12.23
CA ASP A 44 -7.10 28.44 -12.68
C ASP A 44 -5.85 27.74 -12.18
N LEU A 45 -5.95 26.42 -12.09
CA LEU A 45 -4.93 25.50 -11.60
C LEU A 45 -4.86 24.27 -12.50
N PHE A 46 -3.65 23.87 -12.84
CA PHE A 46 -3.38 22.53 -13.36
C PHE A 46 -2.40 21.81 -12.44
N LEU A 47 -2.78 20.62 -11.98
CA LEU A 47 -1.96 19.76 -11.16
C LEU A 47 -1.20 18.78 -12.05
N GLN A 48 0.12 18.74 -11.88
CA GLN A 48 0.96 17.64 -12.33
C GLN A 48 1.49 16.89 -11.10
N GLU A 49 1.21 15.60 -11.03
CA GLU A 49 1.77 14.71 -10.01
C GLU A 49 3.21 14.38 -10.37
N THR A 50 4.13 14.59 -9.42
CA THR A 50 5.55 14.27 -9.56
C THR A 50 5.92 13.07 -8.68
N ALA A 51 7.22 12.80 -8.47
CA ALA A 51 7.70 11.69 -7.63
C ALA A 51 6.98 11.64 -6.25
N PRO A 52 6.79 10.46 -5.63
CA PRO A 52 5.65 10.18 -4.76
C PRO A 52 5.41 11.25 -3.68
N ASN A 53 4.17 11.72 -3.62
CA ASN A 53 3.65 12.75 -2.70
C ASN A 53 4.17 14.19 -2.93
N THR A 54 4.83 14.48 -4.07
CA THR A 54 5.07 15.86 -4.51
C THR A 54 4.07 16.25 -5.59
N HIS A 55 3.49 17.45 -5.44
CA HIS A 55 2.48 18.01 -6.34
C HIS A 55 2.99 19.33 -6.92
N MET A 56 2.98 19.43 -8.26
CA MET A 56 3.34 20.65 -8.99
C MET A 56 2.07 21.33 -9.51
N LEU A 57 1.89 22.59 -9.14
CA LEU A 57 0.73 23.40 -9.50
C LEU A 57 1.13 24.48 -10.50
N TYR A 58 0.54 24.43 -11.69
CA TYR A 58 0.57 25.53 -12.66
C TYR A 58 -0.60 26.46 -12.36
N ILE A 59 -0.35 27.76 -12.26
CA ILE A 59 -1.27 28.75 -11.70
C ILE A 59 -1.47 29.89 -12.69
N ALA A 60 -2.72 30.18 -13.04
CA ALA A 60 -3.10 31.36 -13.80
C ALA A 60 -3.24 32.59 -12.87
N ASP A 61 -2.11 33.24 -12.60
CA ASP A 61 -1.99 34.43 -11.73
C ASP A 61 -2.48 35.68 -12.49
N THR A 62 -3.81 35.78 -12.62
CA THR A 62 -4.48 36.47 -13.73
C THR A 62 -4.21 37.98 -13.75
N ASN A 63 -4.32 38.66 -12.61
CA ASN A 63 -4.14 40.10 -12.52
C ASN A 63 -2.66 40.50 -12.36
N ASN A 64 -1.77 39.53 -12.11
CA ASN A 64 -0.34 39.69 -12.27
C ASN A 64 0.13 39.44 -13.72
N TYR A 65 -0.77 39.07 -14.66
CA TYR A 65 -0.44 38.89 -16.08
C TYR A 65 0.61 37.80 -16.36
N VAL A 66 0.73 36.81 -15.47
CA VAL A 66 1.73 35.74 -15.56
C VAL A 66 1.12 34.36 -15.35
N ILE A 67 1.81 33.34 -15.86
CA ILE A 67 1.62 31.95 -15.42
C ILE A 67 2.79 31.58 -14.53
N ARG A 68 2.48 30.95 -13.40
CA ARG A 68 3.46 30.51 -12.40
C ARG A 68 3.41 28.99 -12.25
N THR A 69 4.52 28.39 -11.86
CA THR A 69 4.59 27.00 -11.41
C THR A 69 5.03 26.97 -9.95
N ALA A 70 4.40 26.14 -9.13
CA ALA A 70 4.72 26.00 -7.71
C ALA A 70 4.83 24.52 -7.33
N ILE A 71 5.94 24.13 -6.72
CA ILE A 71 6.02 22.87 -5.99
C ILE A 71 5.37 23.13 -4.63
N VAL A 72 4.34 22.37 -4.28
CA VAL A 72 3.57 22.55 -3.03
C VAL A 72 4.51 22.58 -1.82
N ASN A 73 4.40 23.64 -1.01
CA ASN A 73 5.23 23.93 0.17
C ASN A 73 6.74 24.11 -0.09
N SER A 74 7.19 24.03 -1.33
CA SER A 74 8.56 24.33 -1.79
C SER A 74 8.53 25.59 -2.67
N THR A 75 9.29 25.68 -3.76
CA THR A 75 9.47 26.91 -4.55
C THR A 75 8.28 27.25 -5.48
N ILE A 76 8.17 28.53 -5.86
CA ILE A 76 7.29 29.03 -6.93
C ILE A 76 8.05 29.93 -7.90
N GLU A 77 7.79 29.84 -9.20
CA GLU A 77 8.44 30.63 -10.25
C GLU A 77 7.47 31.10 -11.33
N THR A 78 7.77 32.22 -12.01
CA THR A 78 7.08 32.65 -13.22
C THR A 78 7.64 31.95 -14.45
N ILE A 79 6.77 31.24 -15.18
CA ILE A 79 7.14 30.51 -16.41
C ILE A 79 6.68 31.20 -17.70
N ALA A 80 5.71 32.12 -17.62
CA ALA A 80 5.28 32.92 -18.76
C ALA A 80 4.72 34.28 -18.33
N GLY A 81 4.94 35.32 -19.13
CA GLY A 81 4.48 36.68 -18.87
C GLY A 81 5.53 37.58 -18.22
N ILE A 82 5.47 38.90 -18.50
CA ILE A 82 6.37 39.93 -17.95
C ILE A 82 5.76 40.78 -16.81
N GLY A 83 4.60 40.41 -16.28
CA GLY A 83 3.94 41.21 -15.23
C GLY A 83 3.25 42.50 -15.71
N ARG A 84 2.83 42.60 -16.99
CA ARG A 84 2.26 43.85 -17.57
C ARG A 84 1.08 43.59 -18.50
N SER A 85 0.11 44.53 -18.51
CA SER A 85 -1.19 44.46 -19.20
C SER A 85 -1.21 44.83 -20.70
N ASP A 86 -0.06 45.22 -21.27
CA ASP A 86 -0.03 46.04 -22.48
C ASP A 86 0.06 45.24 -23.78
N GLY A 87 -1.04 44.55 -24.10
CA GLY A 87 -1.26 43.85 -25.36
C GLY A 87 -0.58 42.48 -25.40
N PHE A 88 -0.09 42.11 -26.60
CA PHE A 88 0.47 40.80 -26.92
C PHE A 88 1.87 40.96 -27.51
N SER A 89 2.78 40.06 -27.15
CA SER A 89 4.09 39.89 -27.81
C SER A 89 4.72 38.55 -27.42
N GLY A 90 5.86 38.22 -28.03
CA GLY A 90 6.77 37.16 -27.56
C GLY A 90 6.76 35.88 -28.39
N ASP A 91 5.88 35.72 -29.38
CA ASP A 91 5.87 34.53 -30.23
C ASP A 91 7.23 34.28 -30.89
N GLY A 92 7.75 33.05 -30.77
CA GLY A 92 9.10 32.68 -31.21
C GLY A 92 10.24 33.03 -30.23
N SER A 93 9.92 33.55 -29.04
CA SER A 93 10.90 33.87 -27.98
C SER A 93 10.47 33.31 -26.63
N LEU A 94 11.35 33.44 -25.62
CA LEU A 94 11.11 32.92 -24.26
C LEU A 94 9.78 33.41 -23.67
N ALA A 95 9.02 32.49 -23.09
CA ALA A 95 7.70 32.76 -22.54
C ALA A 95 7.71 33.80 -21.39
N THR A 96 8.78 33.87 -20.61
CA THR A 96 9.01 34.88 -19.57
C THR A 96 9.21 36.30 -20.11
N ASN A 97 9.45 36.47 -21.42
CA ASN A 97 9.50 37.76 -22.11
C ASN A 97 8.19 38.10 -22.85
N ALA A 98 7.19 37.21 -22.79
CA ALA A 98 5.91 37.39 -23.45
C ALA A 98 5.04 38.42 -22.74
N LYS A 99 4.23 39.15 -23.50
CA LYS A 99 3.09 39.87 -22.94
C LYS A 99 1.86 38.98 -23.02
N LEU A 100 1.25 38.78 -21.86
CA LEU A 100 -0.04 38.11 -21.65
C LEU A 100 -1.01 39.14 -21.07
N LYS A 101 -2.31 38.98 -21.31
CA LYS A 101 -3.33 39.92 -20.83
C LYS A 101 -4.53 39.17 -20.26
N SER A 102 -4.61 39.15 -18.93
CA SER A 102 -5.54 38.31 -18.16
C SER A 102 -5.43 36.84 -18.61
N PRO A 103 -4.29 36.17 -18.34
CA PRO A 103 -4.20 34.72 -18.51
C PRO A 103 -5.21 34.07 -17.53
N THR A 104 -6.27 33.46 -18.06
CA THR A 104 -7.41 32.97 -17.24
C THR A 104 -7.44 31.48 -17.01
N SER A 105 -6.69 30.71 -17.80
CA SER A 105 -6.61 29.26 -17.70
C SER A 105 -5.24 28.75 -18.14
N VAL A 106 -4.79 27.66 -17.54
CA VAL A 106 -3.51 27.00 -17.81
C VAL A 106 -3.70 25.49 -17.79
N THR A 107 -3.09 24.78 -18.74
CA THR A 107 -3.12 23.30 -18.78
C THR A 107 -1.80 22.77 -19.35
N VAL A 108 -1.35 21.60 -18.92
CA VAL A 108 -0.16 20.94 -19.48
C VAL A 108 -0.59 19.75 -20.33
N PHE A 109 -0.07 19.66 -21.55
CA PHE A 109 -0.33 18.52 -22.43
C PHE A 109 0.95 18.07 -23.15
N LYS A 110 1.32 16.80 -22.96
CA LYS A 110 2.59 16.21 -23.44
C LYS A 110 3.83 17.01 -23.01
N GLY A 111 3.82 17.54 -21.78
CA GLY A 111 4.89 18.36 -21.19
C GLY A 111 4.80 19.85 -21.51
N ASP A 112 4.19 20.22 -22.64
CA ASP A 112 4.05 21.63 -23.04
C ASP A 112 2.94 22.35 -22.26
N VAL A 113 3.16 23.62 -21.93
CA VAL A 113 2.19 24.44 -21.15
C VAL A 113 1.34 25.27 -22.10
N TYR A 114 0.03 25.18 -21.99
CA TYR A 114 -0.93 25.94 -22.78
C TYR A 114 -1.64 26.96 -21.91
N ILE A 115 -1.89 28.15 -22.46
CA ILE A 115 -2.29 29.34 -21.72
C ILE A 115 -3.44 30.04 -22.44
N CYS A 116 -4.54 30.31 -21.72
CA CYS A 116 -5.66 31.08 -22.21
C CYS A 116 -5.43 32.59 -21.99
N ASP A 117 -4.83 33.25 -23.00
CA ASP A 117 -4.47 34.67 -23.03
C ASP A 117 -5.71 35.52 -23.37
N SER A 118 -6.64 35.60 -22.40
CA SER A 118 -8.07 35.89 -22.59
C SER A 118 -8.34 37.24 -23.26
N LEU A 119 -7.78 38.33 -22.75
CA LEU A 119 -8.01 39.68 -23.28
C LEU A 119 -7.20 39.96 -24.56
N ASN A 120 -6.26 39.09 -24.91
CA ASN A 120 -5.58 39.09 -26.21
C ASN A 120 -6.27 38.15 -27.22
N ASN A 121 -7.39 37.51 -26.87
CA ASN A 121 -8.18 36.58 -27.71
C ASN A 121 -7.33 35.47 -28.35
N ARG A 122 -6.41 34.88 -27.58
CA ARG A 122 -5.42 33.90 -28.06
C ARG A 122 -5.26 32.75 -27.09
N ILE A 123 -4.99 31.56 -27.63
CA ILE A 123 -4.40 30.46 -26.87
C ILE A 123 -2.92 30.40 -27.22
N ARG A 124 -2.08 30.47 -26.19
CA ARG A 124 -0.62 30.41 -26.30
C ARG A 124 -0.11 29.03 -25.87
N LYS A 125 1.01 28.60 -26.44
CA LYS A 125 1.74 27.39 -26.07
C LYS A 125 3.17 27.77 -25.72
N VAL A 126 3.65 27.36 -24.55
CA VAL A 126 5.06 27.34 -24.17
C VAL A 126 5.60 25.93 -24.42
N SER A 127 6.62 25.83 -25.28
CA SER A 127 7.32 24.58 -25.53
C SER A 127 8.16 24.18 -24.32
N SER A 128 7.99 22.95 -23.85
CA SER A 128 8.78 22.34 -22.77
C SER A 128 10.25 22.13 -23.15
N SER A 129 10.56 21.92 -24.43
CA SER A 129 11.92 21.67 -24.90
C SER A 129 12.73 22.94 -25.18
N THR A 130 12.09 24.09 -25.35
CA THR A 130 12.78 25.36 -25.70
C THR A 130 12.45 26.53 -24.77
N GLY A 131 11.38 26.44 -23.97
CA GLY A 131 10.85 27.57 -23.20
C GLY A 131 10.20 28.67 -24.05
N PHE A 132 10.08 28.49 -25.37
CA PHE A 132 9.53 29.51 -26.26
C PHE A 132 8.00 29.49 -26.29
N ILE A 133 7.39 30.68 -26.32
CA ILE A 133 5.95 30.84 -26.50
C ILE A 133 5.57 30.98 -27.98
N SER A 134 4.37 30.53 -28.34
CA SER A 134 3.75 30.77 -29.65
C SER A 134 2.22 30.81 -29.53
N THR A 135 1.53 31.52 -30.44
CA THR A 135 0.08 31.42 -30.59
C THR A 135 -0.27 30.12 -31.31
N ILE A 136 -1.17 29.31 -30.73
CA ILE A 136 -1.70 28.10 -31.38
C ILE A 136 -3.14 28.25 -31.88
N ALA A 137 -3.93 29.13 -31.26
CA ALA A 137 -5.29 29.45 -31.70
C ALA A 137 -5.63 30.92 -31.42
N GLY A 138 -6.50 31.50 -32.24
CA GLY A 138 -6.94 32.90 -32.11
C GLY A 138 -6.02 33.88 -32.85
N ASN A 139 -6.62 34.71 -33.71
CA ASN A 139 -5.94 35.78 -34.44
C ASN A 139 -5.87 37.11 -33.66
N GLY A 140 -6.43 37.18 -32.46
CA GLY A 140 -6.45 38.37 -31.59
C GLY A 140 -7.67 39.28 -31.72
N VAL A 141 -8.49 39.09 -32.75
CA VAL A 141 -9.79 39.78 -32.89
C VAL A 141 -10.80 39.12 -31.96
N LYS A 142 -11.52 39.93 -31.15
CA LYS A 142 -12.63 39.47 -30.29
C LYS A 142 -13.87 39.15 -31.14
N ALA A 143 -13.93 37.93 -31.66
CA ALA A 143 -15.09 37.39 -32.39
C ALA A 143 -15.02 35.86 -32.42
N SER A 144 -16.15 35.16 -32.54
CA SER A 144 -16.17 33.68 -32.67
C SER A 144 -16.42 33.32 -34.14
N THR A 145 -15.34 33.17 -34.92
CA THR A 145 -15.40 32.94 -36.38
C THR A 145 -14.29 32.01 -36.85
N GLY A 146 -14.31 31.59 -38.11
CA GLY A 146 -13.23 30.82 -38.74
C GLY A 146 -13.31 29.31 -38.55
N ASP A 147 -14.50 28.76 -38.29
CA ASP A 147 -14.71 27.31 -38.27
C ASP A 147 -14.36 26.67 -39.63
N GLY A 148 -13.74 25.49 -39.58
CA GLY A 148 -13.17 24.81 -40.74
C GLY A 148 -11.79 25.33 -41.16
N LEU A 149 -11.30 26.43 -40.59
CA LEU A 149 -9.94 26.95 -40.83
C LEU A 149 -8.94 26.44 -39.79
N GLN A 150 -7.65 26.66 -40.07
CA GLN A 150 -6.58 26.50 -39.08
C GLN A 150 -6.83 27.42 -37.87
N ALA A 151 -6.68 26.90 -36.65
CA ALA A 151 -7.05 27.59 -35.41
C ALA A 151 -6.33 28.93 -35.20
N ARG A 152 -5.09 29.08 -35.73
CA ARG A 152 -4.33 30.34 -35.71
C ARG A 152 -4.96 31.47 -36.55
N LEU A 153 -5.76 31.13 -37.56
CA LEU A 153 -6.41 32.09 -38.46
C LEU A 153 -7.80 32.50 -37.95
N ALA A 154 -8.45 31.64 -37.19
CA ALA A 154 -9.76 31.88 -36.58
C ALA A 154 -9.72 32.98 -35.50
N SER A 155 -10.84 33.65 -35.28
CA SER A 155 -11.01 34.56 -34.14
C SER A 155 -11.56 33.80 -32.93
N LEU A 156 -11.18 34.30 -31.74
CA LEU A 156 -11.75 33.85 -30.47
C LEU A 156 -12.42 35.04 -29.73
N SER A 157 -13.47 34.79 -28.96
CA SER A 157 -14.27 35.81 -28.27
C SER A 157 -14.13 35.71 -26.75
N LEU A 158 -13.10 36.37 -26.19
CA LEU A 158 -12.72 36.27 -24.78
C LEU A 158 -12.71 34.82 -24.27
N PRO A 159 -11.81 33.96 -24.78
CA PRO A 159 -11.69 32.59 -24.29
C PRO A 159 -11.40 32.61 -22.78
N LYS A 160 -11.97 31.67 -22.01
CA LYS A 160 -11.80 31.60 -20.55
C LYS A 160 -11.13 30.32 -20.06
N TYR A 161 -11.47 29.19 -20.64
CA TYR A 161 -10.92 27.91 -20.20
C TYR A 161 -10.39 27.10 -21.36
N ILE A 162 -9.34 26.33 -21.10
CA ILE A 162 -8.76 25.38 -22.05
C ILE A 162 -8.52 24.02 -21.40
N PHE A 163 -8.84 22.95 -22.13
CA PHE A 163 -8.53 21.59 -21.68
C PHE A 163 -8.29 20.66 -22.87
N PHE A 164 -7.44 19.66 -22.70
CA PHE A 164 -7.16 18.64 -23.71
C PHE A 164 -7.87 17.32 -23.39
N ASN A 165 -8.37 16.63 -24.42
CA ASN A 165 -8.71 15.20 -24.27
C ASN A 165 -7.46 14.32 -24.46
N ALA A 166 -7.58 13.03 -24.15
CA ALA A 166 -6.48 12.07 -24.32
C ALA A 166 -6.01 11.90 -25.79
N ALA A 167 -6.86 12.23 -26.77
CA ALA A 167 -6.50 12.21 -28.19
C ALA A 167 -5.66 13.44 -28.62
N GLY A 168 -5.60 14.49 -27.80
CA GLY A 168 -4.91 15.74 -28.08
C GLY A 168 -5.75 16.81 -28.79
N ASP A 169 -7.07 16.64 -28.84
CA ASP A 169 -7.97 17.74 -29.19
C ASP A 169 -7.99 18.77 -28.06
N LEU A 170 -7.88 20.05 -28.41
CA LEU A 170 -7.98 21.18 -27.50
C LEU A 170 -9.41 21.74 -27.53
N PHE A 171 -10.02 21.89 -26.36
CA PHE A 171 -11.33 22.50 -26.19
C PHE A 171 -11.17 23.86 -25.51
N ILE A 172 -11.94 24.85 -25.97
CA ILE A 172 -11.87 26.26 -25.56
C ILE A 172 -13.30 26.73 -25.25
N SER A 173 -13.53 27.33 -24.07
CA SER A 173 -14.80 28.01 -23.76
C SER A 173 -14.70 29.50 -24.07
N GLU A 174 -15.69 30.05 -24.80
CA GLU A 174 -15.76 31.46 -25.17
C GLU A 174 -16.89 32.16 -24.40
N TYR A 175 -16.53 33.14 -23.57
CA TYR A 175 -17.46 33.72 -22.58
C TYR A 175 -18.49 34.68 -23.19
N GLU A 176 -18.18 35.33 -24.31
CA GLU A 176 -19.06 36.37 -24.90
C GLU A 176 -19.88 35.85 -26.08
N SER A 177 -19.53 34.69 -26.62
CA SER A 177 -20.23 34.07 -27.76
C SER A 177 -20.87 32.73 -27.40
N ASP A 178 -20.87 32.38 -26.10
CA ASP A 178 -21.50 31.18 -25.53
C ASP A 178 -21.10 29.85 -26.19
N ASN A 179 -19.94 29.85 -26.85
CA ASN A 179 -19.48 28.76 -27.69
C ASN A 179 -18.42 27.92 -26.98
N ILE A 180 -18.47 26.62 -27.26
CA ILE A 180 -17.36 25.70 -27.00
C ILE A 180 -16.71 25.42 -28.36
N ARG A 181 -15.44 25.80 -28.51
CA ARG A 181 -14.65 25.56 -29.72
C ARG A 181 -13.75 24.35 -29.49
N LYS A 182 -13.60 23.51 -30.51
CA LYS A 182 -12.69 22.37 -30.56
C LYS A 182 -11.66 22.60 -31.67
N VAL A 183 -10.38 22.58 -31.31
CA VAL A 183 -9.26 22.45 -32.24
C VAL A 183 -8.87 20.98 -32.32
N HIS A 184 -8.91 20.42 -33.53
CA HIS A 184 -8.63 19.01 -33.76
C HIS A 184 -7.13 18.70 -33.68
N GLY A 185 -6.75 17.74 -32.84
CA GLY A 185 -5.37 17.55 -32.39
C GLY A 185 -4.34 17.23 -33.49
N THR A 186 -4.77 16.58 -34.58
CA THR A 186 -3.87 16.19 -35.69
C THR A 186 -3.92 17.11 -36.90
N THR A 187 -4.96 17.95 -37.04
CA THR A 187 -5.14 18.80 -38.24
C THR A 187 -5.05 20.29 -37.94
N GLY A 188 -5.09 20.70 -36.67
CA GLY A 188 -5.10 22.12 -36.28
C GLY A 188 -6.38 22.88 -36.65
N VAL A 189 -7.39 22.21 -37.23
CA VAL A 189 -8.65 22.82 -37.66
C VAL A 189 -9.55 23.10 -36.45
N ILE A 190 -10.13 24.29 -36.39
CA ILE A 190 -11.09 24.68 -35.34
C ILE A 190 -12.55 24.52 -35.80
N SER A 191 -13.43 24.21 -34.86
CA SER A 191 -14.88 24.09 -35.08
C SER A 191 -15.66 24.39 -33.81
N THR A 192 -16.89 24.88 -33.93
CA THR A 192 -17.84 25.03 -32.81
C THR A 192 -18.59 23.72 -32.58
N ILE A 193 -18.75 23.28 -31.32
CA ILE A 193 -19.31 21.95 -31.00
C ILE A 193 -20.60 21.95 -30.17
N ASN A 194 -21.02 23.10 -29.62
CA ASN A 194 -22.26 23.21 -28.86
C ASN A 194 -23.49 23.09 -29.77
N LYS A 195 -24.28 22.02 -29.59
CA LYS A 195 -25.61 21.84 -30.22
C LYS A 195 -26.75 22.50 -29.44
N ASP A 196 -26.49 22.91 -28.21
CA ASP A 196 -27.44 23.48 -27.25
C ASP A 196 -26.86 24.78 -26.69
N THR A 197 -27.71 25.72 -26.29
CA THR A 197 -27.32 27.03 -25.77
C THR A 197 -26.65 26.91 -24.41
N PHE A 198 -25.51 27.57 -24.25
CA PHE A 198 -24.87 27.90 -22.97
C PHE A 198 -25.06 29.40 -22.68
N ASP A 199 -24.69 29.87 -21.49
CA ASP A 199 -24.53 31.31 -21.17
C ASP A 199 -23.25 31.47 -20.36
N LYS A 200 -22.28 32.22 -20.91
CA LYS A 200 -20.97 32.52 -20.32
C LYS A 200 -20.24 31.27 -19.80
N PRO A 201 -20.02 30.24 -20.65
CA PRO A 201 -19.33 29.02 -20.23
C PRO A 201 -17.90 29.36 -19.77
N GLN A 202 -17.47 28.79 -18.64
CA GLN A 202 -16.12 28.97 -18.10
C GLN A 202 -15.40 27.63 -17.99
N GLY A 203 -15.15 27.12 -16.78
CA GLY A 203 -14.39 25.90 -16.54
C GLY A 203 -14.95 24.68 -17.25
N MET A 204 -14.06 23.82 -17.71
CA MET A 204 -14.40 22.56 -18.36
C MET A 204 -13.51 21.43 -17.86
N TYR A 205 -14.04 20.22 -17.81
CA TYR A 205 -13.27 19.01 -17.54
C TYR A 205 -13.66 17.91 -18.51
N ILE A 206 -12.67 17.18 -19.04
CA ILE A 206 -12.89 16.10 -19.99
C ILE A 206 -12.43 14.79 -19.39
N THR A 207 -13.36 13.84 -19.26
CA THR A 207 -13.06 12.52 -18.70
C THR A 207 -12.33 11.62 -19.70
N SER A 208 -11.77 10.50 -19.24
CA SER A 208 -11.18 9.45 -20.08
C SER A 208 -12.15 8.90 -21.15
N ASN A 209 -13.47 8.94 -20.89
CA ASN A 209 -14.52 8.55 -21.83
C ASN A 209 -14.87 9.64 -22.85
N ASN A 210 -14.13 10.75 -22.88
CA ASN A 210 -14.36 11.92 -23.72
C ASN A 210 -15.74 12.59 -23.51
N ASP A 211 -16.32 12.43 -22.31
CA ASP A 211 -17.42 13.28 -21.85
C ASP A 211 -16.89 14.66 -21.42
N ILE A 212 -17.54 15.73 -21.84
CA ILE A 212 -17.13 17.12 -21.55
C ILE A 212 -18.09 17.72 -20.51
N TYR A 213 -17.60 17.97 -19.30
CA TYR A 213 -18.31 18.71 -18.27
C TYR A 213 -18.00 20.20 -18.43
N VAL A 214 -19.02 21.05 -18.33
CA VAL A 214 -18.94 22.50 -18.58
C VAL A 214 -19.65 23.24 -17.46
N ALA A 215 -18.97 24.23 -16.88
CA ALA A 215 -19.56 25.22 -16.00
C ALA A 215 -20.31 26.26 -16.85
N ASP A 216 -21.63 26.08 -16.96
CA ASP A 216 -22.59 26.92 -17.68
C ASP A 216 -22.96 28.09 -16.75
N SER A 217 -21.99 29.00 -16.52
CA SER A 217 -21.98 29.93 -15.39
C SER A 217 -23.19 30.86 -15.36
N GLY A 218 -23.56 31.44 -16.50
CA GLY A 218 -24.68 32.38 -16.61
C GLY A 218 -26.03 31.72 -16.36
N ASN A 219 -26.20 30.46 -16.81
CA ASN A 219 -27.37 29.63 -16.52
C ASN A 219 -27.32 28.95 -15.14
N HIS A 220 -26.27 29.17 -14.34
CA HIS A 220 -26.08 28.62 -13.00
C HIS A 220 -26.15 27.09 -12.91
N ARG A 221 -25.48 26.40 -13.86
CA ARG A 221 -25.47 24.93 -13.96
C ARG A 221 -24.08 24.36 -14.20
N ILE A 222 -23.91 23.09 -13.87
CA ILE A 222 -22.93 22.20 -14.49
C ILE A 222 -23.66 21.32 -15.49
N ARG A 223 -23.23 21.34 -16.75
CA ARG A 223 -23.78 20.50 -17.81
C ARG A 223 -22.73 19.55 -18.36
N LYS A 224 -23.17 18.47 -19.01
CA LYS A 224 -22.32 17.46 -19.64
C LYS A 224 -22.69 17.30 -21.11
N ILE A 225 -21.74 17.51 -22.00
CA ILE A 225 -21.85 17.18 -23.44
C ILE A 225 -21.42 15.72 -23.61
N LEU A 226 -22.32 14.90 -24.11
CA LEU A 226 -22.09 13.49 -24.43
C LEU A 226 -21.40 13.34 -25.80
N PRO A 227 -20.75 12.21 -26.11
CA PRO A 227 -20.06 12.00 -27.40
C PRO A 227 -20.94 12.14 -28.65
N ASN A 228 -22.26 11.97 -28.53
CA ASN A 228 -23.23 12.23 -29.61
C ASN A 228 -23.61 13.72 -29.79
N GLY A 229 -23.08 14.60 -28.93
CA GLY A 229 -23.35 16.04 -28.88
C GLY A 229 -24.62 16.45 -28.11
N ASN A 230 -25.36 15.50 -27.51
CA ASN A 230 -26.47 15.84 -26.63
C ASN A 230 -25.93 16.41 -25.32
N VAL A 231 -26.65 17.38 -24.73
CA VAL A 231 -26.27 18.00 -23.46
C VAL A 231 -27.26 17.61 -22.37
N VAL A 232 -26.73 17.23 -21.20
CA VAL A 232 -27.52 16.85 -20.02
C VAL A 232 -27.12 17.70 -18.81
N ASN A 233 -28.06 17.96 -17.90
CA ASN A 233 -27.80 18.70 -16.67
C ASN A 233 -27.22 17.77 -15.59
N ILE A 234 -26.18 18.21 -14.88
CA ILE A 234 -25.51 17.45 -13.82
C ILE A 234 -25.78 18.06 -12.45
N ALA A 235 -25.72 19.39 -12.34
CA ALA A 235 -26.01 20.12 -11.11
C ALA A 235 -26.53 21.53 -11.41
N GLY A 236 -27.34 22.09 -10.52
CA GLY A 236 -27.94 23.41 -10.68
C GLY A 236 -29.34 23.34 -11.31
N ASN A 237 -30.24 24.19 -10.81
CA ASN A 237 -31.65 24.26 -11.21
C ASN A 237 -32.01 25.52 -12.02
N SER A 238 -31.00 26.17 -12.61
CA SER A 238 -31.11 27.45 -13.33
C SER A 238 -31.62 28.67 -12.54
N LYS A 239 -31.62 28.60 -11.20
CA LYS A 239 -31.82 29.77 -10.34
C LYS A 239 -30.52 30.10 -9.61
N SER A 240 -30.15 31.38 -9.60
CA SER A 240 -29.04 31.87 -8.77
C SER A 240 -29.37 31.72 -7.29
N GLY A 241 -28.47 31.14 -6.53
CA GLY A 241 -28.55 31.10 -5.06
C GLY A 241 -28.02 29.79 -4.50
N TYR A 242 -28.19 29.58 -3.20
CA TYR A 242 -27.70 28.41 -2.49
C TYR A 242 -28.84 27.57 -1.92
N SER A 243 -28.85 26.27 -2.21
CA SER A 243 -29.80 25.30 -1.65
C SER A 243 -29.29 23.86 -1.82
N GLY A 244 -29.96 22.95 -1.11
CA GLY A 244 -29.94 21.52 -1.41
C GLY A 244 -28.64 20.80 -1.15
N ASP A 245 -28.03 21.03 0.01
CA ASP A 245 -27.07 20.08 0.58
C ASP A 245 -27.82 18.81 1.02
N GLY A 246 -27.33 17.65 0.61
CA GLY A 246 -28.01 16.36 0.79
C GLY A 246 -29.21 16.14 -0.14
N LEU A 247 -29.49 17.06 -1.07
CA LEU A 247 -30.54 16.92 -2.10
C LEU A 247 -29.96 16.57 -3.46
N VAL A 248 -30.82 16.11 -4.37
CA VAL A 248 -30.44 15.72 -5.74
C VAL A 248 -29.87 16.94 -6.49
N ALA A 249 -28.66 16.80 -7.04
CA ALA A 249 -27.86 17.92 -7.53
C ALA A 249 -28.53 18.77 -8.62
N THR A 250 -29.36 18.17 -9.48
CA THR A 250 -30.12 18.87 -10.53
C THR A 250 -31.32 19.66 -10.01
N SER A 251 -31.74 19.43 -8.76
CA SER A 251 -32.82 20.19 -8.08
C SER A 251 -32.28 21.34 -7.22
N SER A 252 -31.02 21.23 -6.78
CA SER A 252 -30.31 22.24 -5.99
C SER A 252 -29.89 23.45 -6.85
N SER A 253 -29.82 24.64 -6.25
CA SER A 253 -29.31 25.85 -6.90
C SER A 253 -27.79 25.98 -6.73
N LEU A 254 -27.16 26.60 -7.74
CA LEU A 254 -25.78 27.08 -7.76
C LEU A 254 -25.82 28.59 -8.05
N ASN A 255 -24.69 29.29 -7.93
CA ASN A 255 -24.59 30.71 -8.24
C ASN A 255 -23.31 31.04 -9.01
N THR A 256 -23.45 31.18 -10.33
CA THR A 256 -22.33 31.39 -11.28
C THR A 256 -21.14 30.45 -11.06
N PRO A 257 -21.34 29.11 -11.08
CA PRO A 257 -20.24 28.17 -10.91
C PRO A 257 -19.21 28.39 -12.02
N ARG A 258 -17.91 28.43 -11.68
CA ARG A 258 -16.83 28.69 -12.67
C ARG A 258 -15.89 27.52 -12.89
N GLY A 259 -15.67 26.69 -11.87
CA GLY A 259 -14.78 25.54 -11.93
C GLY A 259 -15.56 24.23 -11.82
N VAL A 260 -15.12 23.22 -12.58
CA VAL A 260 -15.65 21.85 -12.51
C VAL A 260 -14.51 20.86 -12.71
N PHE A 261 -14.51 19.77 -11.92
CA PHE A 261 -13.59 18.65 -12.07
C PHE A 261 -14.33 17.34 -11.78
N VAL A 262 -13.93 16.23 -12.42
CA VAL A 262 -14.53 14.91 -12.18
C VAL A 262 -13.46 13.95 -11.71
N SER A 263 -13.63 13.35 -10.54
CA SER A 263 -12.66 12.38 -10.00
C SER A 263 -12.69 11.05 -10.75
N SER A 264 -11.66 10.23 -10.55
CA SER A 264 -11.60 8.86 -11.07
C SER A 264 -12.74 7.96 -10.57
N LEU A 265 -13.37 8.33 -9.44
CA LEU A 265 -14.54 7.65 -8.87
C LEU A 265 -15.87 8.13 -9.49
N GLY A 266 -15.87 9.17 -10.33
CA GLY A 266 -17.06 9.74 -10.95
C GLY A 266 -17.70 10.92 -10.21
N GLU A 267 -17.14 11.34 -9.07
CA GLU A 267 -17.67 12.46 -8.28
C GLU A 267 -17.36 13.80 -8.97
N VAL A 268 -18.32 14.74 -8.96
CA VAL A 268 -18.17 16.04 -9.65
C VAL A 268 -17.95 17.15 -8.64
N PHE A 269 -16.75 17.71 -8.61
CA PHE A 269 -16.37 18.85 -7.78
C PHE A 269 -16.67 20.16 -8.50
N ILE A 270 -17.19 21.14 -7.77
CA ILE A 270 -17.76 22.37 -8.30
C ILE A 270 -17.27 23.56 -7.46
N ALA A 271 -16.67 24.55 -8.12
CA ALA A 271 -16.44 25.86 -7.52
C ALA A 271 -17.71 26.70 -7.70
N ASP A 272 -18.54 26.76 -6.65
CA ASP A 272 -19.83 27.48 -6.61
C ASP A 272 -19.56 28.95 -6.26
N THR A 273 -18.95 29.66 -7.22
CA THR A 273 -18.15 30.86 -7.03
C THR A 273 -18.86 31.99 -6.29
N ALA A 274 -20.03 32.43 -6.74
CA ALA A 274 -20.75 33.54 -6.08
C ALA A 274 -21.50 33.10 -4.80
N ASN A 275 -21.57 31.79 -4.55
CA ASN A 275 -21.97 31.24 -3.25
C ASN A 275 -20.78 31.02 -2.31
N ASN A 276 -19.56 31.45 -2.67
CA ASN A 276 -18.33 31.32 -1.87
C ASN A 276 -18.11 29.89 -1.32
N ARG A 277 -18.28 28.87 -2.16
CA ARG A 277 -18.24 27.44 -1.75
C ARG A 277 -17.52 26.53 -2.74
N ILE A 278 -16.92 25.47 -2.22
CA ILE A 278 -16.60 24.25 -2.99
C ILE A 278 -17.65 23.20 -2.63
N ARG A 279 -18.31 22.64 -3.66
CA ARG A 279 -19.37 21.64 -3.52
C ARG A 279 -19.03 20.39 -4.32
N LYS A 280 -19.62 19.26 -3.96
CA LYS A 280 -19.43 17.96 -4.62
C LYS A 280 -20.75 17.28 -4.93
N VAL A 281 -20.90 16.77 -6.14
CA VAL A 281 -21.91 15.76 -6.47
C VAL A 281 -21.31 14.39 -6.15
N THR A 282 -21.91 13.73 -5.17
CA THR A 282 -21.58 12.36 -4.78
C THR A 282 -21.96 11.36 -5.88
N ASN A 283 -21.40 10.15 -5.84
CA ASN A 283 -21.74 9.08 -6.78
C ASN A 283 -23.23 8.67 -6.77
N ASN A 284 -23.95 9.00 -5.69
CA ASN A 284 -25.40 8.78 -5.56
C ASN A 284 -26.25 9.95 -6.10
N GLY A 285 -25.63 10.98 -6.71
CA GLY A 285 -26.31 12.13 -7.32
C GLY A 285 -26.72 13.24 -6.35
N PHE A 286 -26.35 13.15 -5.07
CA PHE A 286 -26.60 14.20 -4.09
C PHE A 286 -25.50 15.27 -4.13
N LEU A 287 -25.89 16.54 -4.06
CA LEU A 287 -24.98 17.68 -3.92
C LEU A 287 -24.70 17.94 -2.43
N VAL A 288 -23.43 18.11 -2.06
CA VAL A 288 -22.99 18.42 -0.70
C VAL A 288 -21.99 19.58 -0.70
N ASN A 289 -21.97 20.36 0.37
CA ASN A 289 -20.96 21.38 0.61
C ASN A 289 -19.70 20.75 1.22
N ILE A 290 -18.51 21.08 0.71
CA ILE A 290 -17.23 20.64 1.29
C ILE A 290 -16.63 21.77 2.16
N VAL A 291 -16.57 22.98 1.62
CA VAL A 291 -16.07 24.17 2.33
C VAL A 291 -16.80 25.42 1.86
N GLY A 292 -16.98 26.36 2.80
CA GLY A 292 -17.52 27.68 2.54
C GLY A 292 -18.87 27.86 3.25
N ASN A 293 -18.98 28.93 4.04
CA ASN A 293 -20.24 29.30 4.72
C ASN A 293 -21.11 30.25 3.88
N GLY A 294 -20.61 30.73 2.74
CA GLY A 294 -21.30 31.67 1.86
C GLY A 294 -20.88 33.13 2.00
N ASN A 295 -20.26 33.50 3.11
CA ASN A 295 -19.72 34.84 3.32
C ASN A 295 -18.33 34.92 2.69
N GLN A 296 -18.08 36.00 1.95
CA GLN A 296 -16.76 36.28 1.39
C GLN A 296 -15.80 36.70 2.52
N GLY A 297 -14.69 35.99 2.68
CA GLY A 297 -13.68 36.31 3.69
C GLY A 297 -12.52 35.31 3.70
N LYS A 298 -11.46 35.61 4.46
CA LYS A 298 -10.25 34.78 4.61
C LYS A 298 -10.26 34.06 5.95
N SER A 299 -10.34 32.73 5.94
CA SER A 299 -10.12 31.90 7.14
C SER A 299 -8.65 31.53 7.29
N MET A 300 -8.21 31.30 8.52
CA MET A 300 -6.92 30.65 8.82
C MET A 300 -6.98 29.17 8.42
N ASP A 301 -5.81 28.56 8.25
CA ASP A 301 -5.67 27.12 8.00
C ASP A 301 -6.07 26.30 9.25
N GLY A 302 -6.49 25.06 9.04
CA GLY A 302 -6.95 24.13 10.08
C GLY A 302 -8.26 23.41 9.72
N PRO A 303 -8.97 22.84 10.71
CA PRO A 303 -10.24 22.14 10.52
C PRO A 303 -11.31 22.99 9.83
N VAL A 304 -12.05 22.39 8.89
CA VAL A 304 -13.21 23.05 8.28
C VAL A 304 -14.36 23.10 9.30
N THR A 305 -14.81 24.31 9.62
CA THR A 305 -15.95 24.54 10.53
C THR A 305 -17.10 25.20 9.77
N SER A 306 -18.30 25.25 10.39
CA SER A 306 -19.46 25.96 9.83
C SER A 306 -19.21 27.45 9.54
N ASN A 307 -18.16 28.03 10.12
CA ASN A 307 -17.80 29.44 9.96
C ASN A 307 -16.66 29.66 8.95
N PHE A 308 -16.15 28.60 8.30
CA PHE A 308 -15.04 28.71 7.35
C PHE A 308 -15.45 29.50 6.10
N MET A 309 -14.94 30.72 5.99
CA MET A 309 -15.07 31.63 4.85
C MET A 309 -13.95 31.39 3.84
N ILE A 310 -14.33 31.43 2.56
CA ILE A 310 -13.46 31.53 1.38
C ILE A 310 -14.01 32.64 0.47
N ALA A 311 -13.27 33.07 -0.54
CA ALA A 311 -13.63 34.24 -1.35
C ALA A 311 -13.60 33.95 -2.85
N GLN A 312 -14.80 33.79 -3.43
CA GLN A 312 -15.05 33.56 -4.86
C GLN A 312 -14.14 32.49 -5.49
N PRO A 313 -14.22 31.22 -5.08
CA PRO A 313 -13.39 30.18 -5.67
C PRO A 313 -13.70 29.99 -7.16
N GLU A 314 -12.67 29.93 -8.01
CA GLU A 314 -12.83 29.83 -9.47
C GLU A 314 -12.41 28.49 -10.04
N ALA A 315 -11.35 27.87 -9.50
CA ALA A 315 -10.90 26.55 -9.90
C ALA A 315 -10.95 25.55 -8.75
N VAL A 316 -11.16 24.28 -9.12
CA VAL A 316 -11.12 23.11 -8.24
C VAL A 316 -10.57 21.94 -9.04
N ILE A 317 -9.61 21.20 -8.49
CA ILE A 317 -8.99 20.00 -9.09
C ILE A 317 -8.71 18.98 -7.97
N VAL A 318 -8.64 17.69 -8.30
CA VAL A 318 -8.42 16.62 -7.31
C VAL A 318 -7.22 15.76 -7.72
N ALA A 319 -6.32 15.51 -6.76
CA ALA A 319 -5.16 14.65 -6.91
C ALA A 319 -5.52 13.16 -6.78
N SER A 320 -4.64 12.26 -7.24
CA SER A 320 -4.84 10.81 -7.16
C SER A 320 -4.92 10.26 -5.73
N ASN A 321 -4.33 10.97 -4.75
CA ASN A 321 -4.46 10.66 -3.32
C ASN A 321 -5.80 11.13 -2.70
N GLY A 322 -6.62 11.87 -3.44
CA GLY A 322 -7.90 12.43 -2.98
C GLY A 322 -7.84 13.88 -2.47
N ASP A 323 -6.65 14.50 -2.36
CA ASP A 323 -6.51 15.91 -1.97
C ASP A 323 -7.18 16.84 -3.01
N VAL A 324 -7.99 17.79 -2.54
CA VAL A 324 -8.71 18.75 -3.40
C VAL A 324 -7.99 20.09 -3.36
N TYR A 325 -7.44 20.52 -4.49
CA TYR A 325 -6.82 21.84 -4.64
C TYR A 325 -7.82 22.83 -5.24
N PHE A 326 -7.89 24.05 -4.70
CA PHE A 326 -8.77 25.10 -5.20
C PHE A 326 -8.16 26.49 -5.07
N THR A 327 -8.60 27.42 -5.92
CA THR A 327 -8.23 28.83 -5.78
C THR A 327 -9.16 29.51 -4.78
N ASP A 328 -8.59 30.18 -3.79
CA ASP A 328 -9.31 31.09 -2.91
C ASP A 328 -9.13 32.50 -3.50
N THR A 329 -9.68 32.70 -4.70
CA THR A 329 -9.22 33.68 -5.71
C THR A 329 -9.17 35.11 -5.18
N ASN A 330 -10.21 35.58 -4.50
CA ASN A 330 -10.26 36.94 -3.94
C ASN A 330 -9.53 37.08 -2.59
N ASN A 331 -9.06 35.98 -2.00
CA ASN A 331 -8.09 35.99 -0.90
C ASN A 331 -6.64 35.81 -1.40
N HIS A 332 -6.45 35.61 -2.71
CA HIS A 332 -5.17 35.46 -3.40
C HIS A 332 -4.33 34.27 -2.92
N LEU A 333 -4.99 33.15 -2.63
CA LEU A 333 -4.36 31.90 -2.22
C LEU A 333 -4.71 30.74 -3.16
N VAL A 334 -3.85 29.73 -3.16
CA VAL A 334 -4.20 28.36 -3.53
C VAL A 334 -4.25 27.54 -2.24
N ARG A 335 -5.35 26.83 -2.06
CA ARG A 335 -5.66 26.04 -0.87
C ARG A 335 -5.77 24.57 -1.24
N ARG A 336 -5.51 23.70 -0.28
CA ARG A 336 -5.73 22.26 -0.34
C ARG A 336 -6.70 21.86 0.76
N ILE A 337 -7.69 21.05 0.41
CA ILE A 337 -8.57 20.32 1.34
C ILE A 337 -8.06 18.89 1.40
N SER A 338 -7.82 18.40 2.61
CA SER A 338 -7.43 17.01 2.90
C SER A 338 -8.22 16.50 4.10
N CYS A 339 -8.12 15.21 4.42
CA CYS A 339 -8.66 14.72 5.69
C CYS A 339 -7.80 15.18 6.88
N GLN A 340 -8.45 15.40 8.02
CA GLN A 340 -7.78 15.59 9.31
C GLN A 340 -6.95 14.35 9.66
N ASP A 341 -5.87 14.56 10.41
CA ASP A 341 -4.98 13.47 10.82
C ASP A 341 -5.79 12.37 11.56
N GLY A 342 -5.59 11.13 11.14
CA GLY A 342 -6.36 9.98 11.65
C GLY A 342 -7.74 9.78 11.01
N TYR A 343 -8.16 10.56 10.01
CA TYR A 343 -9.37 10.31 9.22
C TYR A 343 -9.05 10.03 7.74
N VAL A 344 -9.83 9.16 7.11
CA VAL A 344 -9.79 8.84 5.68
C VAL A 344 -11.20 8.61 5.12
N GLY A 345 -11.29 8.28 3.83
CA GLY A 345 -12.55 8.03 3.13
C GLY A 345 -12.95 9.18 2.20
N SER A 346 -14.02 8.98 1.43
CA SER A 346 -14.46 9.90 0.38
C SER A 346 -14.95 11.26 0.91
N GLN A 347 -15.26 11.31 2.20
CA GLN A 347 -15.77 12.47 2.93
C GLN A 347 -15.01 12.68 4.25
N CYS A 348 -13.84 12.05 4.43
CA CYS A 348 -13.10 12.04 5.68
C CYS A 348 -13.98 11.58 6.86
N GLU A 349 -14.71 10.50 6.61
CA GLU A 349 -15.77 9.92 7.43
C GLU A 349 -15.33 8.66 8.21
N ILE A 350 -14.17 8.09 7.87
CA ILE A 350 -13.64 6.86 8.46
C ILE A 350 -12.47 7.21 9.39
N PRO A 351 -12.61 7.14 10.73
CA PRO A 351 -11.49 7.29 11.64
C PRO A 351 -10.53 6.08 11.55
N ILE A 352 -9.27 6.30 11.91
CA ILE A 352 -8.23 5.28 12.06
C ILE A 352 -7.98 5.08 13.55
N CYS A 353 -8.21 3.88 14.06
CA CYS A 353 -7.89 3.51 15.43
C CYS A 353 -6.70 2.56 15.45
N PHE A 354 -5.58 3.00 16.01
CA PHE A 354 -4.36 2.22 16.20
C PHE A 354 -3.84 1.58 14.90
N ASN A 355 -3.78 2.40 13.84
CA ASN A 355 -3.45 2.01 12.46
C ASN A 355 -4.43 1.04 11.77
N VAL A 356 -5.62 0.81 12.32
CA VAL A 356 -6.69 0.03 11.68
C VAL A 356 -7.85 0.95 11.29
N LEU A 357 -8.41 0.76 10.09
CA LEU A 357 -9.52 1.58 9.59
C LEU A 357 -10.81 1.28 10.38
N GLY A 358 -11.58 2.31 10.73
CA GLY A 358 -12.84 2.19 11.47
C GLY A 358 -13.94 1.37 10.76
N ASN A 359 -13.82 1.16 9.44
CA ASN A 359 -14.72 0.28 8.68
C ASN A 359 -14.26 -1.19 8.64
N ASP A 360 -13.04 -1.52 9.08
CA ASP A 360 -12.59 -2.90 9.26
C ASP A 360 -13.09 -3.45 10.61
N THR A 361 -14.39 -3.70 10.66
CA THR A 361 -15.13 -4.19 11.85
C THR A 361 -14.62 -5.51 12.45
N MET A 362 -13.75 -6.26 11.74
CA MET A 362 -13.17 -7.49 12.26
C MET A 362 -11.88 -7.25 13.04
N ASN A 363 -11.05 -6.29 12.62
CA ASN A 363 -9.74 -6.04 13.22
C ASN A 363 -9.73 -4.78 14.10
N VAL A 364 -10.51 -3.75 13.76
CA VAL A 364 -10.54 -2.50 14.52
C VAL A 364 -11.05 -2.77 15.94
N CYS A 365 -10.39 -2.19 16.93
CA CYS A 365 -10.70 -2.44 18.34
C CYS A 365 -10.75 -3.96 18.69
N ASN A 366 -9.86 -4.76 18.07
CA ASN A 366 -9.80 -6.22 18.16
C ASN A 366 -11.12 -6.95 17.78
N GLY A 367 -11.99 -6.30 17.00
CA GLY A 367 -13.35 -6.79 16.70
C GLY A 367 -14.30 -6.76 17.91
N GLN A 368 -13.93 -6.06 18.99
CA GLN A 368 -14.66 -6.00 20.26
C GLN A 368 -15.10 -4.58 20.64
N GLY A 369 -15.13 -3.65 19.69
CA GLY A 369 -15.58 -2.28 19.91
C GLY A 369 -15.75 -1.50 18.60
N LEU A 370 -16.19 -0.25 18.74
CA LEU A 370 -16.38 0.69 17.64
C LEU A 370 -15.28 1.77 17.65
N CYS A 371 -14.75 2.10 16.46
CA CYS A 371 -13.83 3.21 16.28
C CYS A 371 -14.64 4.48 15.94
N ASN A 372 -14.84 5.35 16.93
CA ASN A 372 -15.68 6.55 16.78
C ASN A 372 -14.86 7.80 16.43
N SER A 373 -13.57 7.81 16.76
CA SER A 373 -12.61 8.88 16.46
C SER A 373 -11.17 8.34 16.53
N PRO A 374 -10.17 9.07 16.00
CA PRO A 374 -8.80 8.59 15.90
C PRO A 374 -8.23 8.07 17.22
N ASP A 375 -7.68 6.85 17.19
CA ASP A 375 -7.14 6.14 18.35
C ASP A 375 -8.11 6.03 19.57
N GLN A 376 -9.43 6.09 19.34
CA GLN A 376 -10.46 5.91 20.38
C GLN A 376 -11.41 4.75 20.05
N CYS A 377 -11.29 3.67 20.82
CA CYS A 377 -12.20 2.53 20.77
C CYS A 377 -13.26 2.61 21.89
N GLU A 378 -14.53 2.58 21.51
CA GLU A 378 -15.65 2.32 22.42
C GLU A 378 -15.87 0.80 22.49
N CYS A 379 -15.51 0.19 23.63
CA CYS A 379 -15.56 -1.26 23.79
C CYS A 379 -16.97 -1.77 24.06
N ASN A 380 -17.30 -2.93 23.47
CA ASN A 380 -18.43 -3.76 23.91
C ASN A 380 -18.29 -4.01 25.42
N GLY A 381 -19.36 -3.90 26.21
CA GLY A 381 -19.30 -3.90 27.68
C GLY A 381 -18.70 -5.14 28.38
N ASN A 382 -18.34 -6.16 27.59
CA ASN A 382 -17.61 -7.37 27.99
C ASN A 382 -16.07 -7.24 27.83
N TYR A 383 -15.57 -6.10 27.33
CA TYR A 383 -14.18 -5.82 27.04
C TYR A 383 -13.80 -4.39 27.48
N THR A 384 -12.50 -4.15 27.67
CA THR A 384 -11.95 -2.86 28.07
C THR A 384 -10.49 -2.71 27.61
N GLY A 385 -9.82 -1.63 28.04
CA GLY A 385 -8.52 -1.21 27.54
C GLY A 385 -8.62 -0.39 26.26
N ARG A 386 -7.54 0.31 25.90
CA ARG A 386 -7.53 1.29 24.79
C ARG A 386 -7.92 0.70 23.43
N THR A 387 -7.69 -0.59 23.23
CA THR A 387 -7.97 -1.33 21.98
C THR A 387 -9.03 -2.42 22.15
N CYS A 388 -9.73 -2.47 23.29
CA CYS A 388 -10.71 -3.51 23.64
C CYS A 388 -10.16 -4.95 23.71
N ASN A 389 -8.86 -5.09 24.02
CA ASN A 389 -8.19 -6.39 24.14
C ASN A 389 -8.26 -7.00 25.55
N ILE A 390 -8.68 -6.26 26.58
CA ILE A 390 -8.77 -6.75 27.95
C ILE A 390 -10.18 -7.31 28.17
N SER A 391 -10.31 -8.60 28.47
CA SER A 391 -11.63 -9.20 28.76
C SER A 391 -12.14 -8.78 30.14
N VAL A 392 -13.45 -8.59 30.28
CA VAL A 392 -14.10 -8.31 31.56
C VAL A 392 -14.79 -9.58 32.06
N CYS A 393 -14.43 -10.04 33.25
CA CYS A 393 -15.06 -11.16 33.94
C CYS A 393 -15.81 -10.65 35.17
N TYR A 394 -17.14 -10.79 35.17
CA TYR A 394 -18.01 -10.42 36.29
C TYR A 394 -17.84 -8.96 36.75
N GLY A 395 -17.66 -8.05 35.78
CA GLY A 395 -17.42 -6.62 36.01
C GLY A 395 -15.99 -6.23 36.36
N ILE A 396 -15.05 -7.18 36.47
CA ILE A 396 -13.64 -6.93 36.77
C ILE A 396 -12.79 -7.24 35.53
N ALA A 397 -11.87 -6.34 35.18
CA ALA A 397 -10.98 -6.50 34.03
C ALA A 397 -9.91 -7.58 34.27
N SER A 398 -9.55 -8.34 33.23
CA SER A 398 -8.64 -9.50 33.32
C SER A 398 -7.21 -9.19 33.79
N ASN A 399 -6.84 -7.92 33.87
CA ASN A 399 -5.54 -7.42 34.34
C ASN A 399 -5.57 -6.88 35.78
N VAL A 400 -6.67 -7.07 36.51
CA VAL A 400 -6.83 -6.66 37.92
C VAL A 400 -6.76 -7.91 38.80
N ASP A 401 -5.91 -7.90 39.83
CA ASP A 401 -5.61 -9.08 40.65
C ASP A 401 -6.84 -9.72 41.35
N SER A 402 -7.91 -8.96 41.57
CA SER A 402 -9.17 -9.46 42.15
C SER A 402 -10.11 -10.13 41.14
N VAL A 403 -9.75 -10.18 39.84
CA VAL A 403 -10.55 -10.87 38.83
C VAL A 403 -10.69 -12.35 39.19
N CYS A 404 -11.86 -12.94 38.93
CA CYS A 404 -12.17 -14.31 39.35
C CYS A 404 -11.93 -14.52 40.86
N ASN A 405 -12.29 -13.52 41.68
CA ASN A 405 -12.07 -13.44 43.12
C ASN A 405 -10.59 -13.60 43.56
N GLY A 406 -9.62 -13.37 42.67
CA GLY A 406 -8.20 -13.63 42.94
C GLY A 406 -7.84 -15.12 43.01
N HIS A 407 -8.72 -16.00 42.52
CA HIS A 407 -8.63 -17.45 42.63
C HIS A 407 -8.73 -18.18 41.28
N GLY A 408 -8.56 -17.45 40.18
CA GLY A 408 -8.53 -17.98 38.83
C GLY A 408 -8.08 -16.95 37.79
N LEU A 409 -8.07 -17.37 36.53
CA LEU A 409 -7.72 -16.54 35.38
C LEU A 409 -8.96 -16.26 34.54
N CYS A 410 -9.19 -15.00 34.16
CA CYS A 410 -10.20 -14.63 33.17
C CYS A 410 -9.71 -15.05 31.78
N VAL A 411 -10.36 -16.04 31.16
CA VAL A 411 -9.93 -16.63 29.87
C VAL A 411 -10.74 -16.14 28.68
N ALA A 412 -11.95 -15.65 28.92
CA ALA A 412 -12.84 -14.96 27.98
C ALA A 412 -13.87 -14.15 28.80
N PRO A 413 -14.67 -13.25 28.21
CA PRO A 413 -15.61 -12.45 28.99
C PRO A 413 -16.59 -13.29 29.82
N ASN A 414 -16.69 -12.97 31.11
CA ASN A 414 -17.45 -13.73 32.11
C ASN A 414 -17.07 -15.23 32.22
N GLN A 415 -15.89 -15.63 31.76
CA GLN A 415 -15.38 -17.00 31.87
C GLN A 415 -14.08 -17.04 32.67
N CYS A 416 -14.17 -17.60 33.88
CA CYS A 416 -13.03 -17.83 34.75
C CYS A 416 -12.57 -19.29 34.69
N ARG A 417 -11.26 -19.51 34.52
CA ARG A 417 -10.61 -20.80 34.78
C ARG A 417 -10.00 -20.76 36.18
N CYS A 418 -10.58 -21.51 37.10
CA CYS A 418 -10.18 -21.50 38.51
C CYS A 418 -8.88 -22.26 38.77
N ASN A 419 -8.20 -21.86 39.84
CA ASN A 419 -7.06 -22.59 40.39
C ASN A 419 -7.53 -23.92 41.01
N GLU A 420 -6.62 -24.89 41.20
CA GLU A 420 -6.95 -26.30 41.54
C GLU A 420 -7.88 -26.51 42.75
N ASN A 421 -7.92 -25.55 43.68
CA ASN A 421 -8.74 -25.63 44.90
C ASN A 421 -9.98 -24.71 44.91
N TYR A 422 -10.37 -24.14 43.78
CA TYR A 422 -11.57 -23.29 43.65
C TYR A 422 -12.42 -23.67 42.43
N ILE A 423 -13.72 -23.44 42.54
CA ILE A 423 -14.73 -23.76 41.53
C ILE A 423 -15.81 -22.68 41.45
N GLY A 424 -16.78 -22.88 40.56
CA GLY A 424 -17.88 -21.97 40.32
C GLY A 424 -17.58 -20.95 39.22
N PRO A 425 -18.61 -20.25 38.72
CA PRO A 425 -18.52 -19.40 37.53
C PRO A 425 -17.46 -18.29 37.62
N ASN A 426 -17.19 -17.80 38.83
CA ASN A 426 -16.21 -16.75 39.12
C ASN A 426 -15.13 -17.17 40.14
N CYS A 427 -14.96 -18.47 40.41
CA CYS A 427 -13.96 -19.01 41.36
C CYS A 427 -14.12 -18.59 42.83
N SER A 428 -15.32 -18.18 43.25
CA SER A 428 -15.62 -17.83 44.65
C SER A 428 -15.79 -19.02 45.59
N THR A 429 -15.94 -20.25 45.08
CA THR A 429 -16.30 -21.42 45.88
C THR A 429 -15.06 -22.29 46.13
N PRO A 430 -14.58 -22.48 47.38
CA PRO A 430 -13.45 -23.35 47.66
C PRO A 430 -13.81 -24.84 47.52
N ILE A 431 -12.80 -25.66 47.23
CA ILE A 431 -12.84 -27.12 47.35
C ILE A 431 -12.25 -27.52 48.70
N CYS A 432 -12.97 -28.32 49.49
CA CYS A 432 -12.45 -28.90 50.73
C CYS A 432 -12.22 -30.40 50.54
N PHE A 433 -10.97 -30.85 50.70
CA PHE A 433 -10.57 -32.26 50.66
C PHE A 433 -11.03 -32.99 49.38
N GLY A 434 -10.89 -32.31 48.23
CA GLY A 434 -11.32 -32.81 46.92
C GLY A 434 -12.84 -32.87 46.69
N LYS A 435 -13.66 -32.41 47.65
CA LYS A 435 -15.13 -32.44 47.58
C LYS A 435 -15.71 -31.06 47.27
N SER A 436 -16.78 -31.06 46.49
CA SER A 436 -17.50 -29.87 46.00
C SER A 436 -18.93 -29.86 46.54
N ILE A 437 -19.47 -28.67 46.86
CA ILE A 437 -20.88 -28.49 47.26
C ILE A 437 -21.89 -28.92 46.18
N LEU A 438 -21.45 -29.16 44.94
CA LEU A 438 -22.28 -29.64 43.82
C LEU A 438 -22.08 -31.15 43.53
N GLY A 439 -21.24 -31.84 44.29
CA GLY A 439 -20.95 -33.27 44.11
C GLY A 439 -21.89 -34.21 44.89
N SER A 440 -21.83 -35.51 44.59
CA SER A 440 -22.57 -36.54 45.31
C SER A 440 -22.05 -36.82 46.73
N SER A 441 -20.85 -36.33 47.07
CA SER A 441 -20.29 -36.32 48.41
C SER A 441 -20.11 -34.86 48.84
N LEU A 442 -20.85 -34.44 49.86
CA LEU A 442 -20.76 -33.09 50.42
C LEU A 442 -19.37 -32.85 51.05
N PRO A 443 -18.80 -31.64 50.91
CA PRO A 443 -17.59 -31.26 51.64
C PRO A 443 -17.87 -31.19 53.15
N CYS A 444 -16.80 -31.28 53.96
CA CYS A 444 -16.90 -31.31 55.43
C CYS A 444 -17.89 -32.37 55.95
N SER A 445 -17.93 -33.53 55.27
CA SER A 445 -18.83 -34.66 55.52
C SER A 445 -20.33 -34.32 55.54
N GLY A 446 -20.74 -33.14 55.05
CA GLY A 446 -22.10 -32.62 55.21
C GLY A 446 -22.42 -32.06 56.61
N HIS A 447 -21.42 -31.96 57.50
CA HIS A 447 -21.56 -31.58 58.91
C HIS A 447 -20.79 -30.30 59.28
N GLY A 448 -20.25 -29.56 58.31
CA GLY A 448 -19.56 -28.29 58.52
C GLY A 448 -19.58 -27.38 57.29
N ALA A 449 -19.08 -26.16 57.45
CA ALA A 449 -18.93 -25.17 56.38
C ALA A 449 -17.51 -25.20 55.78
N CYS A 450 -17.42 -25.25 54.45
CA CYS A 450 -16.17 -25.14 53.68
C CYS A 450 -15.94 -23.66 53.33
N ASN A 451 -15.17 -22.95 54.15
CA ASN A 451 -14.95 -21.51 54.01
C ASN A 451 -13.63 -21.18 53.28
N PHE A 452 -12.63 -22.07 53.37
CA PHE A 452 -11.33 -21.96 52.70
C PHE A 452 -10.89 -23.34 52.18
N PRO A 453 -9.98 -23.41 51.19
CA PRO A 453 -9.44 -24.67 50.69
C PRO A 453 -8.92 -25.61 51.78
N ASN A 454 -9.47 -26.82 51.82
CA ASN A 454 -9.14 -27.85 52.81
C ASN A 454 -9.32 -27.42 54.29
N GLU A 455 -10.23 -26.48 54.57
CA GLU A 455 -10.56 -26.04 55.92
C GLU A 455 -12.07 -26.12 56.17
N CYS A 456 -12.45 -26.90 57.19
CA CYS A 456 -13.83 -27.13 57.57
C CYS A 456 -14.15 -26.57 58.95
N THR A 457 -15.15 -25.70 59.04
CA THR A 457 -15.72 -25.26 60.32
C THR A 457 -16.87 -26.20 60.71
N CYS A 458 -16.64 -27.08 61.67
CA CYS A 458 -17.61 -28.11 62.04
C CYS A 458 -18.80 -27.57 62.85
N SER A 459 -19.97 -28.17 62.64
CA SER A 459 -21.14 -27.98 63.51
C SER A 459 -20.84 -28.55 64.91
N SER A 460 -21.50 -28.02 65.95
CA SER A 460 -21.22 -28.31 67.38
C SER A 460 -21.15 -29.78 67.80
N ASN A 461 -21.70 -30.67 66.98
CA ASN A 461 -21.88 -32.09 67.29
C ASN A 461 -20.81 -32.98 66.63
N PHE A 462 -19.94 -32.41 65.80
CA PHE A 462 -18.94 -33.11 64.98
C PHE A 462 -17.56 -32.47 65.14
N VAL A 463 -16.53 -33.29 65.05
CA VAL A 463 -15.11 -32.88 65.08
C VAL A 463 -14.30 -33.68 64.06
N GLY A 464 -13.02 -33.34 63.90
CA GLY A 464 -12.16 -33.89 62.86
C GLY A 464 -11.76 -32.82 61.84
N ARG A 465 -10.99 -33.20 60.81
CA ARG A 465 -10.53 -32.25 59.78
C ARG A 465 -11.54 -32.09 58.64
N GLU A 466 -12.37 -33.10 58.44
CA GLU A 466 -13.51 -33.13 57.52
C GLU A 466 -14.85 -33.17 58.27
N CYS A 467 -14.87 -32.88 59.57
CA CYS A 467 -16.05 -33.02 60.44
C CYS A 467 -16.63 -34.44 60.45
N GLU A 468 -15.74 -35.42 60.33
CA GLU A 468 -16.04 -36.83 60.09
C GLU A 468 -16.35 -37.64 61.37
N TYR A 469 -16.07 -37.09 62.56
CA TYR A 469 -16.28 -37.77 63.85
C TYR A 469 -17.43 -37.14 64.64
N PRO A 470 -18.61 -37.80 64.76
CA PRO A 470 -19.62 -37.37 65.72
C PRO A 470 -19.11 -37.46 67.16
N ILE A 471 -19.64 -36.62 68.05
CA ILE A 471 -19.38 -36.66 69.49
C ILE A 471 -20.41 -37.57 70.16
N CYS A 472 -19.96 -38.63 70.85
CA CYS A 472 -20.81 -39.46 71.71
C CYS A 472 -20.43 -39.29 73.17
N TYR A 473 -21.40 -38.90 74.00
CA TYR A 473 -21.32 -38.76 75.45
C TYR A 473 -20.09 -37.95 75.92
N GLY A 474 -19.77 -36.89 75.17
CA GLY A 474 -18.66 -35.97 75.43
C GLY A 474 -17.33 -36.34 74.77
N PHE A 475 -17.24 -37.47 74.07
CA PHE A 475 -16.00 -37.95 73.43
C PHE A 475 -16.16 -38.11 71.91
N PRO A 476 -15.17 -37.69 71.09
CA PRO A 476 -15.17 -37.95 69.65
C PRO A 476 -15.24 -39.44 69.33
N SER A 477 -15.90 -39.83 68.23
CA SER A 477 -16.03 -41.23 67.82
C SER A 477 -14.70 -41.95 67.55
N ASN A 478 -13.60 -41.22 67.31
CA ASN A 478 -12.26 -41.78 67.15
C ASN A 478 -11.51 -42.03 68.47
N ASP A 479 -11.98 -41.53 69.62
CA ASP A 479 -11.54 -41.98 70.95
C ASP A 479 -12.24 -43.31 71.27
N THR A 480 -11.78 -44.38 70.63
CA THR A 480 -12.32 -45.75 70.73
C THR A 480 -12.21 -46.38 72.13
N VAL A 481 -11.61 -45.67 73.10
CA VAL A 481 -11.51 -46.11 74.49
C VAL A 481 -12.58 -45.46 75.37
N LYS A 482 -12.92 -44.19 75.11
CA LYS A 482 -13.91 -43.44 75.92
C LYS A 482 -15.28 -43.32 75.26
N SER A 483 -15.32 -43.22 73.93
CA SER A 483 -16.57 -43.21 73.17
C SER A 483 -17.27 -44.57 73.31
N CYS A 484 -18.59 -44.57 73.56
CA CYS A 484 -19.40 -45.79 73.72
C CYS A 484 -18.82 -46.81 74.73
N SER A 485 -18.25 -46.31 75.83
CA SER A 485 -17.55 -47.09 76.88
C SER A 485 -16.44 -48.03 76.37
N GLY A 486 -15.91 -47.83 75.16
CA GLY A 486 -14.97 -48.75 74.51
C GLY A 486 -15.57 -50.07 74.04
N ASN A 487 -16.90 -50.22 74.13
CA ASN A 487 -17.65 -51.45 73.83
C ASN A 487 -18.67 -51.27 72.68
N GLY A 488 -18.63 -50.12 71.99
CA GLY A 488 -19.52 -49.76 70.89
C GLY A 488 -18.86 -48.80 69.91
N VAL A 489 -19.53 -48.58 68.78
CA VAL A 489 -19.14 -47.60 67.76
C VAL A 489 -20.12 -46.43 67.81
N CYS A 490 -19.60 -45.21 67.93
CA CYS A 490 -20.41 -44.00 67.84
C CYS A 490 -20.82 -43.78 66.37
N VAL A 491 -22.12 -43.86 66.09
CA VAL A 491 -22.67 -43.81 64.71
C VAL A 491 -23.32 -42.47 64.36
N ASP A 492 -23.72 -41.69 65.37
CA ASP A 492 -24.21 -40.31 65.26
C ASP A 492 -24.07 -39.62 66.63
N PHE A 493 -24.38 -38.32 66.75
CA PHE A 493 -24.27 -37.57 68.00
C PHE A 493 -25.03 -38.24 69.17
N ASN A 494 -24.30 -38.60 70.24
CA ASN A 494 -24.77 -39.38 71.39
C ASN A 494 -25.49 -40.70 71.03
N ASN A 495 -25.21 -41.29 69.87
CA ASN A 495 -25.82 -42.53 69.40
C ASN A 495 -24.77 -43.63 69.22
N CYS A 496 -24.81 -44.65 70.08
CA CYS A 496 -23.85 -45.74 70.13
C CYS A 496 -24.46 -47.05 69.61
N SER A 497 -23.82 -47.63 68.58
CA SER A 497 -24.10 -49.00 68.13
C SER A 497 -23.15 -49.97 68.84
N CYS A 498 -23.67 -50.75 69.79
CA CYS A 498 -22.86 -51.65 70.59
C CYS A 498 -22.28 -52.82 69.78
N LEU A 499 -21.04 -53.20 70.10
CA LEU A 499 -20.30 -54.21 69.32
C LEU A 499 -21.02 -55.56 69.34
N GLU A 500 -21.35 -56.07 68.14
CA GLU A 500 -21.74 -57.46 67.86
C GLU A 500 -22.92 -58.03 68.69
N GLN A 501 -23.81 -57.17 69.21
CA GLN A 501 -24.80 -57.54 70.24
C GLN A 501 -24.17 -58.26 71.46
N LYS A 502 -22.87 -58.09 71.70
CA LYS A 502 -22.14 -58.59 72.87
C LYS A 502 -22.29 -57.66 74.07
N TYR A 503 -22.67 -56.41 73.82
CA TYR A 503 -22.99 -55.42 74.83
C TYR A 503 -24.30 -54.69 74.49
N SER A 504 -24.95 -54.12 75.51
CA SER A 504 -26.20 -53.37 75.42
C SER A 504 -26.26 -52.25 76.46
N GLY A 505 -27.29 -51.41 76.41
CA GLY A 505 -27.33 -50.12 77.12
C GLY A 505 -27.01 -48.95 76.18
N PRO A 506 -27.46 -47.73 76.47
CA PRO A 506 -27.31 -46.57 75.59
C PRO A 506 -25.85 -46.13 75.38
N ASN A 507 -24.92 -46.60 76.23
CA ASN A 507 -23.48 -46.37 76.12
C ASN A 507 -22.69 -47.69 76.08
N CYS A 508 -23.35 -48.82 75.78
CA CYS A 508 -22.76 -50.15 75.56
C CYS A 508 -22.10 -50.81 76.78
N GLU A 509 -22.71 -50.71 77.95
CA GLU A 509 -22.14 -51.11 79.24
C GLU A 509 -22.51 -52.53 79.74
N ILE A 510 -23.48 -53.24 79.13
CA ILE A 510 -24.07 -54.50 79.67
C ILE A 510 -23.79 -55.73 78.78
N PRO A 511 -23.03 -56.76 79.23
CA PRO A 511 -22.67 -57.91 78.40
C PRO A 511 -23.82 -58.90 78.12
N ILE A 512 -23.84 -59.46 76.90
CA ILE A 512 -24.82 -60.44 76.39
C ILE A 512 -24.11 -61.76 76.02
N CYS A 513 -24.77 -62.88 76.29
CA CYS A 513 -24.22 -64.23 76.10
C CYS A 513 -25.07 -65.05 75.14
N PHE A 514 -24.51 -65.43 73.98
CA PHE A 514 -25.17 -66.28 72.98
C PHE A 514 -26.59 -65.80 72.63
N GLY A 515 -26.72 -64.46 72.50
CA GLY A 515 -27.97 -63.79 72.16
C GLY A 515 -29.01 -63.70 73.27
N GLN A 516 -28.74 -64.16 74.50
CA GLN A 516 -29.73 -64.19 75.57
C GLN A 516 -29.23 -63.51 76.87
N MET A 517 -30.14 -62.85 77.58
CA MET A 517 -29.86 -62.23 78.86
C MET A 517 -29.87 -63.29 79.97
N LYS A 518 -28.79 -63.29 80.77
CA LYS A 518 -28.47 -63.95 82.05
C LYS A 518 -29.16 -65.28 82.45
N GLU A 519 -30.47 -65.43 82.33
CA GLU A 519 -31.26 -66.58 82.81
C GLU A 519 -31.47 -67.69 81.75
N ASN A 520 -31.17 -67.45 80.47
CA ASN A 520 -31.39 -68.44 79.39
C ASN A 520 -30.16 -68.68 78.47
N ALA A 521 -28.96 -68.22 78.84
CA ALA A 521 -27.75 -68.44 78.05
C ALA A 521 -27.24 -69.91 78.08
N CYS A 522 -26.27 -70.23 77.23
CA CYS A 522 -25.54 -71.52 77.21
C CYS A 522 -26.37 -72.79 76.89
N SER A 523 -27.38 -72.66 76.01
CA SER A 523 -28.20 -73.79 75.51
C SER A 523 -28.87 -74.67 76.59
N ARG A 524 -28.98 -74.19 77.84
CA ARG A 524 -29.36 -74.95 79.05
C ARG A 524 -28.41 -76.08 79.45
N HIS A 525 -27.21 -76.10 78.88
CA HIS A 525 -26.15 -77.09 79.15
C HIS A 525 -24.86 -76.41 79.68
N GLY A 526 -24.96 -75.19 80.23
CA GLY A 526 -23.85 -74.41 80.79
C GLY A 526 -24.23 -73.08 81.48
N THR A 527 -23.24 -72.28 81.91
CA THR A 527 -23.43 -70.96 82.61
C THR A 527 -22.51 -69.85 82.04
N CYS A 528 -22.95 -68.58 81.96
CA CYS A 528 -22.19 -67.50 81.28
C CYS A 528 -21.60 -66.39 82.19
N ILE A 529 -20.38 -65.94 81.84
CA ILE A 529 -19.56 -65.00 82.65
C ILE A 529 -18.94 -63.79 81.90
N LYS A 530 -18.86 -63.85 80.56
CA LYS A 530 -18.39 -62.78 79.64
C LYS A 530 -19.11 -62.97 78.29
N PRO A 531 -19.14 -61.98 77.37
CA PRO A 531 -19.84 -62.16 76.10
C PRO A 531 -19.37 -63.40 75.36
N ASN A 532 -20.31 -64.31 75.12
CA ASN A 532 -20.10 -65.63 74.50
C ASN A 532 -19.06 -66.53 75.20
N VAL A 533 -19.04 -66.58 76.54
CA VAL A 533 -18.20 -67.52 77.31
C VAL A 533 -19.06 -68.35 78.27
N CYS A 534 -19.25 -69.64 77.95
CA CYS A 534 -19.97 -70.63 78.75
C CYS A 534 -19.08 -71.83 79.14
N GLU A 535 -19.49 -72.56 80.17
CA GLU A 535 -18.87 -73.80 80.70
C GLU A 535 -19.82 -75.00 80.46
N CYS A 536 -19.35 -76.13 79.89
CA CYS A 536 -20.19 -77.14 79.21
C CYS A 536 -20.02 -78.61 79.67
N GLU A 537 -21.04 -79.46 79.41
CA GLU A 537 -21.07 -80.90 79.77
C GLU A 537 -20.52 -81.89 78.69
N ASN A 538 -19.92 -82.99 79.16
CA ASN A 538 -18.97 -83.90 78.46
C ASN A 538 -19.40 -84.68 77.18
N SER A 539 -20.57 -84.43 76.58
CA SER A 539 -20.97 -85.10 75.32
C SER A 539 -21.32 -84.15 74.17
N TYR A 540 -21.18 -82.86 74.43
CA TYR A 540 -21.28 -81.78 73.45
C TYR A 540 -20.05 -80.91 73.56
N THR A 541 -19.68 -80.26 72.46
CA THR A 541 -18.59 -79.26 72.45
C THR A 541 -19.07 -78.00 71.73
N GLY A 542 -18.21 -76.99 71.61
CA GLY A 542 -18.59 -75.67 71.14
C GLY A 542 -18.86 -74.70 72.30
N LEU A 543 -18.96 -73.43 71.94
CA LEU A 543 -18.85 -72.31 72.87
C LEU A 543 -20.13 -72.09 73.69
N SER A 544 -21.27 -72.60 73.22
CA SER A 544 -22.55 -72.65 73.95
C SER A 544 -23.09 -74.07 74.13
N CYS A 545 -22.20 -75.07 74.08
CA CYS A 545 -22.47 -76.48 74.31
C CYS A 545 -23.34 -77.15 73.21
N GLU A 546 -23.07 -76.87 71.93
CA GLU A 546 -24.00 -77.04 70.82
C GLU A 546 -23.60 -78.00 69.66
N ILE A 547 -22.38 -78.55 69.61
CA ILE A 547 -21.78 -79.18 68.40
C ILE A 547 -21.64 -80.73 68.50
N PRO A 548 -22.07 -81.50 67.45
CA PRO A 548 -21.83 -82.95 67.29
C PRO A 548 -20.66 -83.32 66.33
N ILE A 549 -20.23 -84.60 66.34
CA ILE A 549 -18.99 -85.11 65.67
C ILE A 549 -19.30 -86.12 64.53
N CYS A 550 -18.63 -85.97 63.37
CA CYS A 550 -18.81 -86.72 62.12
C CYS A 550 -17.46 -87.18 61.50
N PHE A 551 -17.31 -88.44 61.08
CA PHE A 551 -16.06 -89.05 60.59
C PHE A 551 -14.82 -88.75 61.47
N GLY A 552 -15.00 -88.66 62.78
CA GLY A 552 -13.95 -88.34 63.76
C GLY A 552 -13.61 -86.85 63.89
N LEU A 553 -14.33 -85.96 63.20
CA LEU A 553 -14.11 -84.52 63.18
C LEU A 553 -15.42 -83.77 63.53
N PRO A 554 -15.40 -82.66 64.28
CA PRO A 554 -16.61 -81.86 64.50
C PRO A 554 -17.13 -81.29 63.18
N GLN A 555 -18.44 -81.01 63.09
CA GLN A 555 -19.14 -80.60 61.86
C GLN A 555 -18.47 -79.45 61.07
N ASN A 556 -17.70 -78.61 61.76
CA ASN A 556 -17.04 -77.41 61.26
C ASN A 556 -15.59 -77.61 60.76
N HIS A 557 -15.11 -78.85 60.59
CA HIS A 557 -13.74 -79.09 60.09
C HIS A 557 -13.60 -78.86 58.57
N SER A 558 -12.63 -78.04 58.16
CA SER A 558 -12.48 -77.46 56.80
C SER A 558 -12.10 -78.43 55.66
N GLN A 559 -12.01 -79.73 55.93
CA GLN A 559 -11.82 -80.79 54.92
C GLN A 559 -12.97 -81.79 54.84
N ALA A 560 -14.06 -81.58 55.59
CA ALA A 560 -15.31 -82.30 55.34
C ALA A 560 -15.73 -82.07 53.87
N CYS A 561 -16.10 -83.15 53.17
CA CYS A 561 -16.61 -83.09 51.80
C CYS A 561 -15.68 -82.46 50.74
N GLY A 562 -14.36 -82.55 50.92
CA GLY A 562 -13.39 -82.23 49.87
C GLY A 562 -13.27 -80.75 49.48
N GLY A 563 -13.80 -79.83 50.32
CA GLY A 563 -13.68 -78.38 50.14
C GLY A 563 -14.69 -77.74 49.18
N ASN A 564 -15.49 -78.53 48.46
CA ASN A 564 -16.51 -78.05 47.52
C ASN A 564 -17.92 -78.57 47.88
N GLY A 565 -18.18 -78.85 49.17
CA GLY A 565 -19.44 -79.44 49.67
C GLY A 565 -19.64 -79.44 51.20
N PHE A 566 -20.79 -79.93 51.72
CA PHE A 566 -21.21 -79.80 53.14
C PHE A 566 -21.78 -81.08 53.82
N CYS A 567 -21.68 -81.18 55.17
CA CYS A 567 -22.01 -82.34 56.02
C CYS A 567 -23.17 -82.09 57.01
N SER A 568 -24.18 -82.99 57.05
CA SER A 568 -25.50 -82.73 57.68
C SER A 568 -25.88 -83.60 58.90
N LYS A 569 -25.33 -84.82 59.01
CA LYS A 569 -25.33 -85.71 60.19
C LYS A 569 -24.02 -86.51 60.16
N LYS A 570 -23.80 -87.40 61.13
CA LYS A 570 -22.66 -88.33 61.11
C LYS A 570 -22.58 -89.04 59.74
N ASP A 571 -21.58 -88.64 58.95
CA ASP A 571 -20.98 -89.36 57.81
C ASP A 571 -21.65 -89.18 56.40
N THR A 572 -21.90 -87.96 55.86
CA THR A 572 -22.53 -87.72 54.50
C THR A 572 -22.21 -86.33 53.83
N CYS A 573 -22.22 -86.17 52.47
CA CYS A 573 -21.74 -84.96 51.70
C CYS A 573 -22.50 -84.58 50.37
N SER A 574 -22.39 -83.33 49.84
CA SER A 574 -22.98 -82.80 48.55
C SER A 574 -22.29 -81.53 47.95
N CYS A 575 -22.34 -81.23 46.63
CA CYS A 575 -21.45 -80.25 45.91
C CYS A 575 -22.03 -78.99 45.18
N HIS A 576 -21.13 -78.07 44.71
CA HIS A 576 -21.40 -76.80 43.97
C HIS A 576 -21.29 -76.82 42.41
N GLU A 577 -21.78 -75.74 41.76
CA GLU A 577 -22.02 -75.59 40.30
C GLU A 577 -20.78 -75.19 39.46
N GLY A 578 -20.77 -75.51 38.15
CA GLY A 578 -19.67 -75.25 37.21
C GLY A 578 -18.62 -76.37 37.11
N TYR A 579 -18.67 -77.35 38.02
CA TYR A 579 -17.74 -78.48 38.15
C TYR A 579 -18.54 -79.80 38.33
N LYS A 580 -17.92 -80.99 38.09
CA LYS A 580 -18.61 -82.31 38.21
C LYS A 580 -17.73 -83.43 38.85
N GLY A 581 -18.36 -84.48 39.40
CA GLY A 581 -17.74 -85.70 39.98
C GLY A 581 -18.00 -85.90 41.48
N GLU A 582 -17.81 -87.08 42.09
CA GLU A 582 -18.13 -87.33 43.52
C GLU A 582 -17.26 -86.53 44.54
N GLN A 583 -16.23 -85.84 44.08
CA GLN A 583 -15.46 -84.83 44.82
C GLN A 583 -15.23 -83.53 43.98
N CYS A 584 -15.99 -83.35 42.89
CA CYS A 584 -16.29 -82.11 42.13
C CYS A 584 -15.15 -81.27 41.48
N LYS A 585 -14.78 -81.56 40.20
CA LYS A 585 -13.62 -80.96 39.45
C LYS A 585 -13.71 -81.03 37.87
N THR A 586 -14.24 -80.05 37.09
CA THR A 586 -14.07 -79.89 35.58
C THR A 586 -14.47 -78.48 35.05
N ALA A 587 -14.30 -78.11 33.75
CA ALA A 587 -14.69 -76.78 33.15
C ALA A 587 -15.02 -76.78 31.60
N ILE A 588 -15.51 -75.67 30.99
CA ILE A 588 -16.20 -75.55 29.65
C ILE A 588 -15.81 -74.26 28.81
N CYS A 589 -15.89 -74.27 27.45
CA CYS A 589 -15.41 -73.24 26.47
C CYS A 589 -16.45 -72.87 25.35
N ASN A 590 -17.00 -71.64 25.30
CA ASN A 590 -17.88 -71.12 24.23
C ASN A 590 -19.08 -72.03 23.84
N GLY A 591 -19.71 -72.65 24.85
CA GLY A 591 -20.85 -73.58 24.68
C GLY A 591 -20.46 -75.04 24.44
N TYR A 592 -19.17 -75.34 24.27
CA TYR A 592 -18.64 -76.68 24.07
C TYR A 592 -17.63 -77.03 25.17
N GLY A 593 -17.46 -78.31 25.51
CA GLY A 593 -16.37 -78.72 26.38
C GLY A 593 -15.02 -78.45 25.71
N ALA A 594 -13.95 -78.26 26.50
CA ALA A 594 -12.59 -78.05 25.96
C ALA A 594 -12.03 -79.28 25.19
N ASP A 595 -12.83 -80.34 25.12
CA ASP A 595 -12.62 -81.62 24.44
C ASP A 595 -13.26 -81.74 23.03
N ASP A 596 -14.06 -80.76 22.55
CA ASP A 596 -14.65 -80.77 21.18
C ASP A 596 -13.80 -80.01 20.13
N THR A 597 -12.94 -80.76 19.43
CA THR A 597 -11.93 -80.23 18.50
C THR A 597 -12.42 -79.93 17.08
N LYS A 598 -13.70 -80.13 16.74
CA LYS A 598 -14.20 -79.97 15.35
C LYS A 598 -15.01 -78.70 15.10
N ARG A 599 -15.44 -78.00 16.14
CA ARG A 599 -16.36 -76.83 16.04
C ARG A 599 -15.82 -75.57 16.69
N VAL A 600 -14.82 -75.70 17.54
CA VAL A 600 -14.11 -74.58 18.14
C VAL A 600 -13.31 -73.83 17.05
N CYS A 601 -13.50 -72.50 16.96
CA CYS A 601 -12.76 -71.59 16.09
C CYS A 601 -12.80 -71.88 14.56
N ASN A 602 -14.01 -72.06 13.99
CA ASN A 602 -14.27 -72.28 12.54
C ASN A 602 -13.50 -73.42 11.85
N GLY A 603 -12.83 -74.31 12.61
CA GLY A 603 -11.92 -75.32 12.04
C GLY A 603 -10.60 -74.74 11.49
N LEU A 604 -10.32 -73.46 11.77
CA LEU A 604 -9.11 -72.74 11.36
C LEU A 604 -8.31 -72.20 12.57
N GLY A 605 -8.65 -72.63 13.80
CA GLY A 605 -8.04 -72.25 15.10
C GLY A 605 -8.38 -73.16 16.32
N VAL A 606 -8.02 -72.75 17.56
CA VAL A 606 -8.14 -73.56 18.83
C VAL A 606 -8.60 -72.75 20.09
N CYS A 607 -9.37 -73.36 21.03
CA CYS A 607 -9.86 -72.74 22.29
C CYS A 607 -8.90 -72.92 23.49
N ILE A 608 -8.57 -71.84 24.21
CA ILE A 608 -7.51 -71.82 25.25
C ILE A 608 -7.94 -71.30 26.64
N ALA A 609 -9.10 -70.68 26.72
CA ALA A 609 -9.81 -70.23 27.93
C ALA A 609 -11.28 -69.99 27.51
N PRO A 610 -12.25 -69.88 28.43
CA PRO A 610 -13.65 -69.68 28.04
C PRO A 610 -13.82 -68.54 27.03
N ASN A 611 -14.11 -68.93 25.78
CA ASN A 611 -14.50 -68.08 24.65
C ASN A 611 -13.36 -67.39 23.81
N LEU A 612 -12.18 -68.00 23.61
CA LEU A 612 -11.02 -67.38 22.91
C LEU A 612 -10.36 -68.26 21.81
N CYS A 613 -9.93 -67.71 20.65
CA CYS A 613 -9.51 -68.42 19.41
C CYS A 613 -8.28 -67.83 18.64
N GLN A 614 -7.61 -68.59 17.74
CA GLN A 614 -6.35 -68.20 17.01
C GLN A 614 -6.24 -68.75 15.55
N CYS A 615 -5.96 -67.93 14.52
CA CYS A 615 -6.10 -68.23 13.05
C CYS A 615 -4.83 -68.58 12.22
N THR A 616 -5.01 -69.06 10.97
CA THR A 616 -3.96 -69.45 9.97
C THR A 616 -3.79 -68.50 8.76
N THR A 617 -2.64 -68.56 8.08
CA THR A 617 -2.17 -67.56 7.08
C THR A 617 -2.86 -67.61 5.71
N GLY A 618 -2.95 -66.43 5.07
CA GLY A 618 -3.66 -66.23 3.79
C GLY A 618 -5.13 -65.83 3.96
N PHE A 619 -5.62 -65.85 5.20
CA PHE A 619 -6.94 -65.39 5.62
C PHE A 619 -6.83 -64.48 6.85
N ALA A 620 -7.59 -63.38 6.90
CA ALA A 620 -7.69 -62.50 8.07
C ALA A 620 -9.13 -62.40 8.59
N GLY A 621 -9.29 -62.30 9.91
CA GLY A 621 -10.59 -62.19 10.60
C GLY A 621 -10.62 -62.88 11.97
N ASN A 622 -11.59 -62.54 12.82
CA ASN A 622 -11.71 -63.11 14.17
C ASN A 622 -12.23 -64.56 14.18
N ASN A 623 -12.63 -65.09 13.02
CA ASN A 623 -12.89 -66.51 12.77
C ASN A 623 -12.33 -66.94 11.38
N CYS A 624 -11.29 -66.21 10.91
CA CYS A 624 -10.43 -66.39 9.73
C CYS A 624 -11.09 -66.31 8.32
N GLU A 625 -11.19 -65.13 7.65
CA GLU A 625 -12.12 -64.96 6.50
C GLU A 625 -11.76 -64.14 5.20
N THR A 626 -10.54 -63.65 4.89
CA THR A 626 -10.28 -62.78 3.66
C THR A 626 -8.94 -62.92 2.86
N SER A 627 -8.91 -62.74 1.52
CA SER A 627 -7.75 -63.00 0.59
C SER A 627 -7.52 -61.95 -0.54
N ILE A 628 -6.36 -61.97 -1.24
CA ILE A 628 -5.80 -60.85 -2.07
C ILE A 628 -5.25 -61.29 -3.47
N GLN A 629 -5.85 -60.83 -4.59
CA GLN A 629 -5.20 -60.66 -5.94
C GLN A 629 -6.16 -59.97 -6.96
N LEU A 630 -5.80 -58.80 -7.53
CA LEU A 630 -6.37 -58.21 -8.77
C LEU A 630 -5.67 -56.87 -9.12
N VAL A 631 -4.81 -56.82 -10.16
CA VAL A 631 -3.84 -55.70 -10.38
C VAL A 631 -3.76 -55.13 -11.82
N ILE A 632 -4.38 -55.74 -12.85
CA ILE A 632 -3.78 -55.72 -14.21
C ILE A 632 -4.50 -54.84 -15.29
N ILE A 633 -5.57 -54.10 -14.97
CA ILE A 633 -6.43 -53.46 -16.01
C ILE A 633 -6.36 -51.91 -15.99
N LEU A 634 -6.28 -51.30 -17.20
CA LEU A 634 -6.37 -49.85 -17.56
C LEU A 634 -5.08 -49.02 -17.79
N ALA A 635 -3.99 -49.63 -18.27
CA ALA A 635 -2.82 -48.93 -18.81
C ALA A 635 -3.02 -48.32 -20.23
N ALA A 636 -4.18 -47.72 -20.55
CA ALA A 636 -4.65 -47.61 -21.95
C ALA A 636 -5.17 -46.21 -22.41
N VAL A 637 -4.54 -45.09 -22.00
CA VAL A 637 -5.09 -43.72 -22.26
C VAL A 637 -4.15 -42.74 -23.00
N LEU A 638 -2.85 -43.01 -23.11
CA LEU A 638 -1.85 -41.97 -23.47
C LEU A 638 -1.58 -41.70 -24.97
N GLY A 639 -2.20 -42.43 -25.90
CA GLY A 639 -1.91 -42.35 -27.35
C GLY A 639 -2.34 -41.06 -28.12
N PRO A 640 -3.56 -40.50 -27.93
CA PRO A 640 -4.12 -39.54 -28.90
C PRO A 640 -3.53 -38.13 -28.92
N ILE A 641 -2.72 -37.74 -27.94
CA ILE A 641 -2.32 -36.33 -27.71
C ILE A 641 -1.30 -35.82 -28.75
N LEU A 642 -0.48 -36.71 -29.33
CA LEU A 642 0.68 -36.31 -30.12
C LEU A 642 0.35 -35.79 -31.54
N LEU A 643 -0.82 -36.15 -32.09
CA LEU A 643 -1.15 -35.87 -33.50
C LEU A 643 -1.57 -34.42 -33.77
N VAL A 644 -2.18 -33.76 -32.77
CA VAL A 644 -2.74 -32.39 -32.91
C VAL A 644 -1.64 -31.32 -33.05
N ILE A 645 -0.48 -31.55 -32.44
CA ILE A 645 0.63 -30.58 -32.38
C ILE A 645 1.27 -30.37 -33.76
N VAL A 646 1.31 -31.39 -34.61
CA VAL A 646 2.01 -31.37 -35.90
C VAL A 646 1.30 -30.46 -36.93
N CYS A 647 -0.04 -30.41 -36.91
CA CYS A 647 -0.81 -29.64 -37.89
C CYS A 647 -0.70 -28.11 -37.73
N ALA A 648 -0.45 -27.61 -36.51
CA ALA A 648 -0.38 -26.17 -36.22
C ALA A 648 0.85 -25.49 -36.83
N LEU A 649 1.98 -26.21 -36.95
CA LEU A 649 3.27 -25.65 -37.39
C LEU A 649 3.31 -25.29 -38.89
N ILE A 650 2.49 -25.95 -39.71
CA ILE A 650 2.52 -25.79 -41.19
C ILE A 650 1.89 -24.46 -41.63
N VAL A 651 0.87 -23.96 -40.92
CA VAL A 651 0.15 -22.72 -41.26
C VAL A 651 1.02 -21.47 -41.08
N VAL A 652 1.88 -21.47 -40.04
CA VAL A 652 2.75 -20.34 -39.70
C VAL A 652 3.78 -20.05 -40.80
N LEU A 653 4.29 -21.10 -41.46
CA LEU A 653 5.29 -20.99 -42.53
C LEU A 653 4.75 -20.36 -43.83
N PHE A 654 3.44 -20.39 -44.07
CA PHE A 654 2.84 -19.86 -45.30
C PHE A 654 2.66 -18.34 -45.25
N ILE A 655 2.39 -17.78 -44.06
CA ILE A 655 2.14 -16.34 -43.86
C ILE A 655 3.43 -15.52 -44.05
N SER A 656 4.56 -16.01 -43.52
CA SER A 656 5.86 -15.31 -43.57
C SER A 656 6.36 -15.07 -45.00
N ALA A 657 6.13 -16.02 -45.92
CA ALA A 657 6.53 -15.91 -47.32
C ALA A 657 5.84 -14.76 -48.09
N THR A 658 4.63 -14.35 -47.68
CA THR A 658 3.87 -13.30 -48.38
C THR A 658 4.31 -11.88 -48.01
N MET A 659 4.69 -11.64 -46.74
CA MET A 659 5.25 -10.36 -46.29
C MET A 659 6.60 -10.06 -46.94
N ALA A 660 7.46 -11.08 -47.12
CA ALA A 660 8.77 -10.92 -47.74
C ALA A 660 8.71 -10.32 -49.16
N ARG A 661 7.66 -10.63 -49.94
CA ARG A 661 7.47 -10.09 -51.29
C ARG A 661 7.11 -8.61 -51.32
N ARG A 662 6.36 -8.09 -50.34
CA ARG A 662 5.99 -6.66 -50.28
C ARG A 662 7.20 -5.77 -49.95
N LEU A 663 8.12 -6.24 -49.11
CA LEU A 663 9.34 -5.52 -48.73
C LEU A 663 10.33 -5.33 -49.89
N LEU A 664 10.36 -6.25 -50.87
CA LEU A 664 11.28 -6.17 -52.01
C LEU A 664 10.91 -5.07 -53.01
N ASN A 665 9.63 -4.72 -53.16
CA ASN A 665 9.20 -3.69 -54.10
C ASN A 665 9.50 -2.27 -53.59
N LYS A 666 9.46 -2.02 -52.28
CA LYS A 666 9.82 -0.72 -51.68
C LYS A 666 11.29 -0.35 -51.97
N ARG A 667 12.19 -1.33 -51.91
CA ARG A 667 13.64 -1.18 -52.12
C ARG A 667 14.05 -0.69 -53.52
N ARG A 668 13.19 -0.83 -54.54
CA ARG A 668 13.52 -0.34 -55.89
C ARG A 668 13.38 1.18 -56.02
N ALA A 669 12.38 1.77 -55.37
CA ALA A 669 12.15 3.22 -55.43
C ALA A 669 13.19 4.02 -54.62
N GLU A 670 13.61 3.50 -53.45
CA GLU A 670 14.53 4.20 -52.54
C GLU A 670 15.96 4.36 -53.13
N ARG A 671 16.39 3.44 -54.00
CA ARG A 671 17.69 3.50 -54.70
C ARG A 671 17.79 4.61 -55.75
N GLU A 672 16.67 4.97 -56.37
CA GLU A 672 16.62 5.97 -57.43
C GLU A 672 16.80 7.40 -56.88
N TYR A 673 16.37 7.62 -55.64
CA TYR A 673 16.56 8.89 -54.91
C TYR A 673 18.00 9.05 -54.40
N ALA A 674 18.57 8.01 -53.79
CA ALA A 674 19.93 8.06 -53.23
C ALA A 674 21.01 8.35 -54.29
N LYS A 675 20.79 7.88 -55.52
CA LYS A 675 21.70 8.15 -56.65
C LYS A 675 21.78 9.64 -57.02
N LYS A 676 20.63 10.33 -57.10
CA LYS A 676 20.57 11.77 -57.43
C LYS A 676 21.23 12.67 -56.38
N LEU A 677 21.20 12.25 -55.12
CA LEU A 677 21.87 12.96 -54.02
C LEU A 677 23.41 12.86 -54.11
N LEU A 678 23.93 11.74 -54.62
CA LEU A 678 25.37 11.52 -54.82
C LEU A 678 25.91 12.17 -56.11
N GLU A 679 25.06 12.37 -57.12
CA GLU A 679 25.43 12.99 -58.40
C GLU A 679 25.38 14.54 -58.36
N GLY A 680 25.03 15.14 -57.22
CA GLY A 680 25.14 16.58 -56.98
C GLY A 680 23.99 17.45 -57.51
N GLU A 681 22.86 16.87 -57.93
CA GLU A 681 21.72 17.61 -58.50
C GLU A 681 20.93 18.44 -57.45
N ILE A 682 21.23 18.29 -56.15
CA ILE A 682 20.55 19.00 -55.04
C ILE A 682 21.59 19.80 -54.26
N ALA A 683 21.55 21.13 -54.36
CA ALA A 683 22.55 22.02 -53.78
C ALA A 683 22.37 22.21 -52.26
N LEU A 684 23.49 22.16 -51.53
CA LEU A 684 23.62 22.45 -50.09
C LEU A 684 24.79 23.43 -49.87
N THR A 685 24.66 24.65 -50.40
CA THR A 685 25.68 25.70 -50.31
C THR A 685 25.09 27.07 -49.97
N ASP A 686 25.94 27.91 -49.37
CA ASP A 686 25.74 29.27 -48.89
C ASP A 686 24.88 29.47 -47.61
N SER A 687 25.25 30.34 -46.67
CA SER A 687 26.57 30.95 -46.40
C SER A 687 26.54 31.64 -45.02
N LEU A 688 27.62 31.55 -44.24
CA LEU A 688 28.23 32.65 -43.44
C LEU A 688 29.34 32.10 -42.51
N ILE A 689 30.42 32.88 -42.42
CA ILE A 689 31.71 32.58 -41.77
C ILE A 689 32.63 31.66 -42.60
N ASP A 690 33.82 32.18 -42.79
CA ASP A 690 34.83 31.77 -43.77
C ASP A 690 35.75 30.66 -43.23
N PHE A 691 35.88 29.58 -44.01
CA PHE A 691 36.92 28.56 -43.84
C PHE A 691 37.44 28.16 -45.23
N GLU A 692 38.12 29.10 -45.91
CA GLU A 692 38.74 28.97 -47.24
C GLU A 692 39.73 27.79 -47.45
N ASN A 693 39.88 26.88 -46.49
CA ASN A 693 40.73 25.69 -46.58
C ASN A 693 40.10 24.36 -46.10
N TYR A 694 38.79 24.31 -45.79
CA TYR A 694 38.14 23.03 -45.44
C TYR A 694 37.33 22.46 -46.62
N ARG A 695 37.99 21.68 -47.49
CA ARG A 695 37.29 20.73 -48.37
C ARG A 695 36.69 19.61 -47.50
N PRO A 696 35.36 19.41 -47.46
CA PRO A 696 34.79 18.27 -46.76
C PRO A 696 35.27 16.99 -47.46
N SER A 697 35.86 16.05 -46.73
CA SER A 697 36.09 14.71 -47.27
C SER A 697 34.73 14.00 -47.42
N GLU A 698 34.50 13.36 -48.57
CA GLU A 698 33.23 12.75 -48.98
C GLU A 698 32.82 11.49 -48.16
N SER A 699 33.31 11.33 -46.94
CA SER A 699 33.47 10.03 -46.26
C SER A 699 32.51 9.74 -45.09
N TYR A 700 31.55 10.62 -44.77
CA TYR A 700 30.60 10.44 -43.65
C TYR A 700 29.12 10.29 -44.08
N ILE A 701 28.83 10.28 -45.40
CA ILE A 701 27.49 9.96 -45.90
C ILE A 701 27.38 8.45 -46.07
N ILE A 702 26.45 7.84 -45.33
CA ILE A 702 26.20 6.40 -45.34
C ILE A 702 24.94 6.12 -46.18
N PRO A 703 25.00 5.26 -47.22
CA PRO A 703 23.82 4.82 -47.96
C PRO A 703 22.74 4.23 -47.04
N ILE A 704 21.48 4.60 -47.27
CA ILE A 704 20.36 4.21 -46.39
C ILE A 704 20.10 2.71 -46.34
N GLU A 705 20.60 1.96 -47.33
CA GLU A 705 20.55 0.51 -47.39
C GLU A 705 21.69 -0.20 -46.62
N ASP A 706 22.79 0.49 -46.35
CA ASP A 706 23.91 -0.04 -45.53
C ASP A 706 23.62 0.03 -44.02
N VAL A 707 22.60 0.80 -43.62
CA VAL A 707 22.13 0.95 -42.24
C VAL A 707 20.86 0.13 -42.02
N LYS A 708 21.01 -1.12 -41.59
CA LYS A 708 19.87 -2.01 -41.30
C LYS A 708 19.32 -1.71 -39.90
N LEU A 709 18.14 -1.09 -39.82
CA LEU A 709 17.38 -0.99 -38.57
C LEU A 709 16.88 -2.38 -38.10
N ILE A 710 16.91 -2.63 -36.79
CA ILE A 710 16.58 -3.93 -36.18
C ILE A 710 15.45 -3.79 -35.15
N ALA A 711 15.60 -2.89 -34.19
CA ALA A 711 14.64 -2.69 -33.10
C ALA A 711 14.64 -1.23 -32.66
N GLN A 712 13.49 -0.69 -32.25
CA GLN A 712 13.42 0.64 -31.66
C GLN A 712 13.96 0.60 -30.22
N LEU A 713 14.81 1.56 -29.87
CA LEU A 713 15.39 1.73 -28.54
C LEU A 713 14.69 2.83 -27.73
N GLY A 714 14.12 3.84 -28.41
CA GLY A 714 13.40 4.94 -27.77
C GLY A 714 12.66 5.84 -28.76
N GLU A 715 11.80 6.70 -28.22
CA GLU A 715 11.03 7.70 -28.97
C GLU A 715 11.04 9.02 -28.19
N GLY A 716 11.46 10.10 -28.85
CA GLY A 716 11.40 11.47 -28.34
C GLY A 716 10.57 12.36 -29.27
N SER A 717 10.33 13.60 -28.85
CA SER A 717 9.37 14.52 -29.49
C SER A 717 9.62 14.81 -30.98
N TYR A 718 10.87 14.67 -31.44
CA TYR A 718 11.30 14.98 -32.82
C TYR A 718 12.09 13.84 -33.48
N ALA A 719 12.38 12.75 -32.77
CA ALA A 719 13.25 11.67 -33.26
C ALA A 719 12.95 10.31 -32.64
N LYS A 720 13.13 9.25 -33.42
CA LYS A 720 13.06 7.84 -32.98
C LYS A 720 14.46 7.23 -33.03
N VAL A 721 14.91 6.60 -31.94
CA VAL A 721 16.23 5.96 -31.89
C VAL A 721 16.06 4.45 -32.09
N PHE A 722 16.82 3.89 -33.01
CA PHE A 722 16.80 2.47 -33.34
C PHE A 722 18.17 1.83 -33.14
N ARG A 723 18.19 0.58 -32.69
CA ARG A 723 19.33 -0.33 -32.86
C ARG A 723 19.41 -0.71 -34.32
N GLY A 724 20.59 -0.60 -34.90
CA GLY A 724 20.88 -1.05 -36.26
C GLY A 724 22.21 -1.79 -36.38
N ILE A 725 22.51 -2.20 -37.60
CA ILE A 725 23.83 -2.66 -38.03
C ILE A 725 24.25 -1.84 -39.24
N TRP A 726 25.49 -1.33 -39.21
CA TRP A 726 26.18 -0.70 -40.33
C TRP A 726 27.54 -1.37 -40.50
N ASN A 727 27.87 -1.83 -41.72
CA ASN A 727 29.11 -2.54 -42.04
C ASN A 727 29.49 -3.65 -41.01
N LYS A 728 28.52 -4.48 -40.61
CA LYS A 728 28.61 -5.51 -39.55
C LYS A 728 28.81 -4.99 -38.11
N THR A 729 29.06 -3.70 -37.91
CA THR A 729 29.14 -3.04 -36.59
C THR A 729 27.73 -2.72 -36.06
N PRO A 730 27.40 -3.06 -34.80
CA PRO A 730 26.19 -2.58 -34.15
C PRO A 730 26.22 -1.06 -33.94
N VAL A 731 25.14 -0.37 -34.31
CA VAL A 731 25.02 1.10 -34.25
C VAL A 731 23.69 1.54 -33.64
N ALA A 732 23.66 2.74 -33.07
CA ALA A 732 22.44 3.45 -32.74
C ALA A 732 22.13 4.44 -33.88
N VAL A 733 20.85 4.53 -34.26
CA VAL A 733 20.39 5.31 -35.41
C VAL A 733 19.25 6.22 -34.97
N LYS A 734 19.54 7.52 -34.80
CA LYS A 734 18.56 8.55 -34.45
C LYS A 734 17.91 9.05 -35.75
N VAL A 735 16.65 8.67 -35.96
CA VAL A 735 15.84 8.98 -37.15
C VAL A 735 14.94 10.17 -36.84
N ILE A 736 15.13 11.26 -37.58
CA ILE A 736 14.31 12.48 -37.54
C ILE A 736 13.41 12.47 -38.77
N THR A 737 12.12 12.71 -38.55
CA THR A 737 11.09 12.75 -39.62
C THR A 737 10.72 14.21 -39.85
N LEU A 738 10.79 14.69 -41.09
CA LEU A 738 10.65 16.11 -41.40
C LEU A 738 9.19 16.51 -41.69
N ASP A 739 8.50 17.07 -40.70
CA ASP A 739 7.19 17.71 -40.86
C ASP A 739 7.32 19.23 -41.14
N ILE A 740 7.98 19.55 -42.26
CA ILE A 740 7.93 20.84 -42.98
C ILE A 740 8.07 22.13 -42.12
N LEU A 741 9.19 22.26 -41.40
CA LEU A 741 9.68 23.55 -40.89
C LEU A 741 11.16 23.75 -41.24
N GLU A 742 11.52 24.93 -41.74
CA GLU A 742 12.91 25.28 -42.12
C GLU A 742 13.90 25.26 -40.93
N THR A 743 13.39 25.42 -39.70
CA THR A 743 14.19 25.40 -38.47
C THR A 743 14.85 24.05 -38.20
N ASP A 744 14.17 22.96 -38.54
CA ASP A 744 14.56 21.61 -38.13
C ASP A 744 15.78 21.11 -38.92
N GLU A 745 15.96 21.62 -40.14
CA GLU A 745 17.12 21.28 -40.97
C GLU A 745 18.40 21.98 -40.48
N GLU A 746 18.30 23.23 -40.02
CA GLU A 746 19.45 23.96 -39.47
C GLU A 746 19.91 23.43 -38.11
N ASP A 747 18.98 22.98 -37.26
CA ASP A 747 19.35 22.36 -35.98
C ASP A 747 19.94 20.95 -36.19
N PHE A 748 19.44 20.17 -37.15
CA PHE A 748 20.09 18.92 -37.58
C PHE A 748 21.52 19.16 -38.10
N LYS A 749 21.73 20.18 -38.95
CA LYS A 749 23.07 20.55 -39.44
C LYS A 749 24.01 20.96 -38.31
N LYS A 750 23.52 21.66 -37.27
CA LYS A 750 24.32 22.01 -36.08
C LYS A 750 24.71 20.78 -35.27
N GLU A 751 23.78 19.87 -34.99
CA GLU A 751 24.06 18.63 -34.26
C GLU A 751 25.13 17.80 -34.99
N VAL A 752 25.01 17.63 -36.32
CA VAL A 752 26.02 16.94 -37.15
C VAL A 752 27.39 17.63 -37.07
N ARG A 753 27.46 18.97 -37.20
CA ARG A 753 28.72 19.73 -37.12
C ARG A 753 29.41 19.56 -35.77
N VAL A 754 28.66 19.62 -34.67
CA VAL A 754 29.21 19.39 -33.32
C VAL A 754 29.69 17.94 -33.21
N MET A 755 28.83 16.96 -33.46
CA MET A 755 29.16 15.52 -33.31
C MET A 755 30.38 15.08 -34.13
N ASN A 756 30.53 15.57 -35.37
CA ASN A 756 31.68 15.26 -36.22
C ASN A 756 33.01 15.87 -35.73
N SER A 757 32.97 16.83 -34.79
CA SER A 757 34.16 17.48 -34.22
C SER A 757 34.66 16.86 -32.91
N LEU A 758 33.95 15.82 -32.42
CA LEU A 758 34.14 15.19 -31.11
C LEU A 758 34.62 13.74 -31.23
N SER A 759 35.67 13.42 -30.48
CA SER A 759 36.21 12.05 -30.34
C SER A 759 36.86 11.92 -28.97
N HIS A 760 36.14 11.29 -28.03
CA HIS A 760 36.56 11.11 -26.64
C HIS A 760 35.96 9.82 -26.06
N PRO A 761 36.66 9.04 -25.21
CA PRO A 761 36.12 7.79 -24.64
C PRO A 761 34.79 7.95 -23.91
N ASN A 762 34.55 9.09 -23.25
CA ASN A 762 33.31 9.40 -22.53
C ASN A 762 32.27 10.19 -23.35
N ILE A 763 32.37 10.18 -24.68
CA ILE A 763 31.38 10.77 -25.58
C ILE A 763 30.98 9.70 -26.60
N VAL A 764 29.68 9.60 -26.90
CA VAL A 764 29.19 8.66 -27.92
C VAL A 764 29.78 9.02 -29.29
N ALA A 765 30.49 8.07 -29.91
CA ALA A 765 31.18 8.33 -31.17
C ALA A 765 30.20 8.51 -32.34
N PHE A 766 30.45 9.52 -33.18
CA PHE A 766 29.76 9.73 -34.45
C PHE A 766 30.37 8.88 -35.55
N TYR A 767 29.54 8.22 -36.37
CA TYR A 767 30.01 7.38 -37.49
C TYR A 767 29.58 7.90 -38.86
N GLY A 768 28.48 8.64 -38.95
CA GLY A 768 28.04 9.24 -40.20
C GLY A 768 26.55 9.57 -40.21
N LEU A 769 26.06 10.02 -41.36
CA LEU A 769 24.67 10.41 -41.57
C LEU A 769 24.08 9.73 -42.80
N SER A 770 22.79 9.43 -42.77
CA SER A 770 22.07 8.82 -43.88
C SER A 770 20.75 9.54 -44.10
N MET A 771 20.41 9.85 -45.35
CA MET A 771 19.30 10.75 -45.67
C MET A 771 18.51 10.26 -46.89
N CYS A 772 17.20 10.53 -46.88
CA CYS A 772 16.34 10.47 -48.07
C CYS A 772 15.37 11.66 -48.03
N GLU A 773 14.44 11.77 -48.98
CA GLU A 773 13.56 12.94 -49.12
C GLU A 773 12.86 13.39 -47.81
N ARG A 774 12.40 12.43 -46.98
CA ARG A 774 11.58 12.70 -45.79
C ARG A 774 12.21 12.29 -44.45
N GLU A 775 13.36 11.64 -44.48
CA GLU A 775 14.05 11.14 -43.29
C GLU A 775 15.49 11.66 -43.22
N ARG A 776 15.94 12.01 -42.02
CA ARG A 776 17.34 12.25 -41.67
C ARG A 776 17.75 11.24 -40.60
N ARG A 777 18.90 10.60 -40.74
CA ARG A 777 19.38 9.59 -39.79
C ARG A 777 20.80 9.95 -39.35
N LEU A 778 21.01 10.07 -38.04
CA LEU A 778 22.32 10.17 -37.42
C LEU A 778 22.76 8.76 -37.00
N ILE A 779 23.92 8.30 -37.46
CA ILE A 779 24.49 6.99 -37.11
C ILE A 779 25.61 7.23 -36.10
N VAL A 780 25.44 6.63 -34.92
CA VAL A 780 26.35 6.77 -33.78
C VAL A 780 26.63 5.41 -33.14
N GLU A 781 27.63 5.37 -32.27
CA GLU A 781 27.98 4.21 -31.45
C GLU A 781 26.76 3.66 -30.66
N LEU A 782 26.59 2.35 -30.67
CA LEU A 782 25.62 1.67 -29.82
C LEU A 782 26.23 1.39 -28.44
N VAL A 783 25.87 2.20 -27.44
CA VAL A 783 26.16 1.92 -26.04
C VAL A 783 25.07 0.99 -25.47
N ASP A 784 25.47 -0.08 -24.80
CA ASP A 784 24.65 -1.29 -24.65
C ASP A 784 23.94 -1.48 -23.29
N GLY A 785 24.27 -0.68 -22.27
CA GLY A 785 23.72 -0.76 -20.91
C GLY A 785 22.57 0.21 -20.62
N GLY A 786 22.02 0.90 -21.62
CA GLY A 786 20.92 1.87 -21.46
C GLY A 786 21.41 3.23 -20.92
N ASN A 787 20.50 4.03 -20.35
CA ASN A 787 20.83 5.35 -19.79
C ASN A 787 20.95 5.33 -18.25
N LEU A 788 21.63 6.34 -17.72
CA LEU A 788 21.90 6.48 -16.29
C LEU A 788 20.61 6.67 -15.47
N GLN A 789 19.59 7.33 -16.02
CA GLN A 789 18.28 7.48 -15.36
C GLN A 789 17.63 6.12 -15.06
N ASN A 790 17.63 5.19 -16.01
CA ASN A 790 17.12 3.83 -15.82
C ASN A 790 18.02 3.02 -14.87
N PHE A 791 19.33 3.25 -14.87
CA PHE A 791 20.24 2.64 -13.91
C PHE A 791 19.93 3.10 -12.47
N ILE A 792 19.77 4.41 -12.24
CA ILE A 792 19.38 4.99 -10.95
C ILE A 792 18.01 4.48 -10.50
N TYR A 793 17.01 4.41 -11.40
CA TYR A 793 15.69 3.84 -11.08
C TYR A 793 15.78 2.39 -10.61
N ASN A 794 16.57 1.54 -11.29
CA ASN A 794 16.75 0.14 -10.90
C ASN A 794 17.53 -0.05 -9.59
N LEU A 795 18.40 0.91 -9.21
CA LEU A 795 18.98 0.95 -7.86
C LEU A 795 17.90 1.28 -6.80
N LYS A 796 17.06 2.30 -7.05
CA LYS A 796 16.01 2.75 -6.12
C LYS A 796 14.95 1.70 -5.81
N ILE A 797 14.63 0.82 -6.76
CA ILE A 797 13.66 -0.27 -6.56
C ILE A 797 14.32 -1.61 -6.13
N GLY A 798 15.61 -1.62 -5.83
CA GLY A 798 16.33 -2.81 -5.34
C GLY A 798 16.65 -3.88 -6.39
N ASN A 799 16.34 -3.66 -7.67
CA ASN A 799 16.61 -4.60 -8.77
C ASN A 799 18.11 -4.72 -9.12
N MET A 800 18.92 -3.73 -8.76
CA MET A 800 20.38 -3.75 -8.91
C MET A 800 21.06 -3.15 -7.68
N LYS A 801 22.35 -3.50 -7.48
CA LYS A 801 23.22 -2.88 -6.46
C LYS A 801 24.48 -2.33 -7.11
N ALA A 802 24.96 -1.17 -6.63
CA ALA A 802 26.21 -0.55 -7.07
C ALA A 802 27.01 -0.08 -5.85
N ASN A 803 28.30 -0.46 -5.77
CA ASN A 803 29.19 -0.01 -4.71
C ASN A 803 29.61 1.46 -4.89
N PHE A 804 30.19 2.04 -3.84
CA PHE A 804 30.61 3.45 -3.82
C PHE A 804 31.58 3.79 -4.97
N GLY A 805 32.64 2.98 -5.16
CA GLY A 805 33.60 3.18 -6.25
C GLY A 805 32.96 3.25 -7.64
N ARG A 806 31.96 2.40 -7.94
CA ARG A 806 31.22 2.45 -9.21
C ARG A 806 30.42 3.75 -9.37
N LYS A 807 29.86 4.32 -8.29
CA LYS A 807 29.16 5.62 -8.32
C LYS A 807 30.13 6.75 -8.63
N ILE A 808 31.28 6.81 -7.94
CA ILE A 808 32.32 7.82 -8.17
C ILE A 808 32.91 7.71 -9.59
N LYS A 809 33.12 6.48 -10.09
CA LYS A 809 33.63 6.25 -11.46
C LYS A 809 32.70 6.80 -12.54
N ILE A 810 31.37 6.70 -12.37
CA ILE A 810 30.40 7.30 -13.29
C ILE A 810 30.53 8.83 -13.31
N LEU A 811 30.62 9.47 -12.12
CA LEU A 811 30.79 10.92 -12.01
C LEU A 811 32.09 11.40 -12.67
N LEU A 812 33.19 10.67 -12.45
CA LEU A 812 34.50 10.94 -13.04
C LEU A 812 34.46 10.85 -14.57
N ASP A 813 33.79 9.86 -15.12
CA ASP A 813 33.64 9.68 -16.58
C ASP A 813 32.84 10.82 -17.22
N VAL A 814 31.77 11.30 -16.57
CA VAL A 814 31.04 12.51 -17.03
C VAL A 814 31.92 13.75 -16.94
N ALA A 815 32.65 13.95 -15.83
CA ALA A 815 33.54 15.08 -15.64
C ALA A 815 34.68 15.13 -16.68
N ASN A 816 35.23 13.96 -17.05
CA ASN A 816 36.20 13.83 -18.14
C ASN A 816 35.59 14.18 -19.50
N GLY A 817 34.37 13.70 -19.80
CA GLY A 817 33.63 14.06 -21.01
C GLY A 817 33.38 15.56 -21.14
N LEU A 818 32.95 16.22 -20.05
CA LEU A 818 32.77 17.68 -20.00
C LEU A 818 34.08 18.44 -20.12
N THR A 819 35.16 17.97 -19.49
CA THR A 819 36.50 18.57 -19.60
C THR A 819 36.94 18.61 -21.06
N TYR A 820 36.78 17.51 -21.80
CA TYR A 820 37.09 17.46 -23.23
C TYR A 820 36.25 18.45 -24.06
N LEU A 821 34.96 18.58 -23.76
CA LEU A 821 34.05 19.51 -24.45
C LEU A 821 34.42 20.99 -24.23
N HIS A 822 34.73 21.34 -22.99
CA HIS A 822 35.08 22.71 -22.61
C HIS A 822 36.48 23.10 -23.12
N GLN A 823 37.37 22.14 -23.35
CA GLN A 823 38.71 22.34 -23.93
C GLN A 823 38.75 22.34 -25.48
N ARG A 824 37.60 22.23 -26.17
CA ARG A 824 37.56 22.43 -27.64
C ARG A 824 37.84 23.89 -27.99
N ASN A 825 38.29 24.15 -29.21
CA ASN A 825 38.43 25.50 -29.74
C ASN A 825 37.63 25.65 -31.05
N PRO A 826 36.55 26.45 -31.07
CA PRO A 826 35.90 27.08 -29.91
C PRO A 826 35.28 26.04 -28.96
N ALA A 827 35.10 26.40 -27.68
CA ALA A 827 34.56 25.52 -26.66
C ALA A 827 33.14 25.05 -27.00
N VAL A 828 32.82 23.80 -26.64
CA VAL A 828 31.50 23.18 -26.86
C VAL A 828 30.77 23.08 -25.52
N VAL A 829 29.60 23.71 -25.42
CA VAL A 829 28.75 23.63 -24.23
C VAL A 829 27.52 22.76 -24.53
N HIS A 830 27.30 21.70 -23.74
CA HIS A 830 26.25 20.69 -23.99
C HIS A 830 24.81 21.24 -23.91
N ARG A 831 24.52 22.08 -22.89
CA ARG A 831 23.25 22.76 -22.60
C ARG A 831 22.03 21.89 -22.23
N ASP A 832 22.08 20.58 -22.44
CA ASP A 832 21.05 19.64 -21.98
C ASP A 832 21.66 18.37 -21.36
N LEU A 833 22.61 18.53 -20.43
CA LEU A 833 23.20 17.39 -19.72
C LEU A 833 22.24 16.94 -18.60
N LYS A 834 21.87 15.66 -18.59
CA LYS A 834 20.96 15.05 -17.61
C LYS A 834 21.13 13.53 -17.58
N PRO A 835 20.67 12.80 -16.54
CA PRO A 835 20.81 11.34 -16.45
C PRO A 835 20.21 10.55 -17.63
N ALA A 836 19.22 11.10 -18.35
CA ALA A 836 18.69 10.50 -19.58
C ALA A 836 19.71 10.50 -20.76
N ASN A 837 20.61 11.48 -20.76
CA ASN A 837 21.58 11.78 -21.83
C ASN A 837 23.00 11.26 -21.50
N ILE A 838 23.12 10.38 -20.49
CA ILE A 838 24.34 9.66 -20.14
C ILE A 838 24.06 8.17 -20.35
N LEU A 839 24.80 7.53 -21.25
CA LEU A 839 24.67 6.11 -21.59
C LEU A 839 25.70 5.26 -20.85
N MET A 840 25.27 4.11 -20.36
CA MET A 840 26.04 3.18 -19.54
C MET A 840 26.56 2.02 -20.38
N MET A 841 27.84 1.66 -20.26
CA MET A 841 28.36 0.42 -20.87
C MET A 841 28.06 -0.81 -19.98
N THR A 842 27.81 -1.98 -20.58
CA THR A 842 27.56 -3.22 -19.82
C THR A 842 28.83 -3.83 -19.22
N SER A 843 30.02 -3.44 -19.70
CA SER A 843 31.29 -3.98 -19.24
C SER A 843 31.53 -3.71 -17.75
N SER A 844 32.20 -4.66 -17.08
CA SER A 844 32.50 -4.62 -15.64
C SER A 844 33.31 -3.40 -15.17
N SER A 845 33.91 -2.65 -16.10
CA SER A 845 34.61 -1.39 -15.86
C SER A 845 33.71 -0.19 -15.50
N GLY A 846 32.38 -0.30 -15.66
CA GLY A 846 31.43 0.70 -15.16
C GLY A 846 31.49 2.07 -15.85
N CYS A 847 32.05 2.14 -17.06
CA CYS A 847 32.23 3.40 -17.79
C CYS A 847 30.92 3.94 -18.41
N CYS A 848 30.84 5.26 -18.58
CA CYS A 848 29.70 5.94 -19.22
C CYS A 848 30.11 6.93 -20.31
N LYS A 849 29.13 7.31 -21.16
CA LYS A 849 29.31 8.26 -22.28
C LYS A 849 28.19 9.29 -22.36
N ILE A 850 28.54 10.54 -22.64
CA ILE A 850 27.60 11.64 -22.88
C ILE A 850 27.04 11.54 -24.32
N CYS A 851 25.73 11.80 -24.49
CA CYS A 851 25.04 11.82 -25.78
C CYS A 851 24.02 12.97 -25.90
N ASP A 852 23.46 13.13 -27.11
CA ASP A 852 22.38 14.07 -27.46
C ASP A 852 22.77 15.56 -27.46
N PHE A 853 23.59 15.93 -28.44
CA PHE A 853 24.18 17.27 -28.62
C PHE A 853 23.28 18.26 -29.38
N GLY A 854 21.98 17.96 -29.55
CA GLY A 854 21.05 18.73 -30.40
C GLY A 854 20.87 20.22 -30.01
N LEU A 855 21.24 20.60 -28.78
CA LEU A 855 21.19 21.98 -28.28
C LEU A 855 22.58 22.62 -28.06
N SER A 856 23.66 21.94 -28.45
CA SER A 856 25.04 22.40 -28.23
C SER A 856 25.43 23.58 -29.13
N LYS A 857 26.33 24.45 -28.65
CA LYS A 857 26.86 25.60 -29.42
C LYS A 857 28.37 25.77 -29.27
N PHE A 858 28.98 26.30 -30.33
CA PHE A 858 30.32 26.85 -30.38
C PHE A 858 30.35 28.31 -29.87
N GLY A 859 31.40 28.69 -29.15
CA GLY A 859 31.48 29.98 -28.43
C GLY A 859 31.82 31.22 -29.29
N GLN A 860 30.83 32.10 -29.47
CA GLN A 860 31.01 33.55 -29.60
C GLN A 860 29.69 34.24 -29.15
N LEU A 861 29.65 34.87 -27.97
CA LEU A 861 28.43 35.52 -27.46
C LEU A 861 28.47 37.03 -27.68
N SER A 862 27.57 37.54 -28.52
CA SER A 862 27.13 38.94 -28.46
C SER A 862 26.29 39.17 -27.20
N LEU A 863 26.45 40.31 -26.51
CA LEU A 863 25.68 40.65 -25.31
C LEU A 863 24.17 40.48 -25.56
N GLY A 864 23.51 39.65 -24.74
CA GLY A 864 22.06 39.37 -24.83
C GLY A 864 21.65 37.95 -25.27
N THR A 865 22.55 36.96 -25.21
CA THR A 865 22.28 35.63 -25.80
C THR A 865 21.55 34.63 -24.86
N VAL A 866 20.22 34.53 -25.04
CA VAL A 866 19.36 33.32 -25.06
C VAL A 866 19.61 32.17 -24.04
N ARG A 867 18.63 31.95 -23.13
CA ARG A 867 18.47 30.73 -22.31
C ARG A 867 17.90 29.58 -23.17
N ILE A 868 18.53 28.40 -23.17
CA ILE A 868 18.06 27.16 -23.83
C ILE A 868 18.53 25.96 -22.98
N GLY A 869 17.63 25.03 -22.65
CA GLY A 869 17.91 23.79 -21.90
C GLY A 869 16.66 23.28 -21.14
N THR A 870 16.62 22.00 -20.78
CA THR A 870 15.52 21.44 -19.95
C THR A 870 15.55 22.07 -18.55
N PHE A 871 14.42 22.66 -18.11
CA PHE A 871 14.35 23.60 -16.96
C PHE A 871 14.91 23.08 -15.62
N PHE A 872 14.92 21.77 -15.38
CA PHE A 872 15.43 21.16 -14.15
C PHE A 872 16.95 20.96 -14.09
N TYR A 873 17.67 21.16 -15.21
CA TYR A 873 19.06 20.70 -15.36
C TYR A 873 20.10 21.82 -15.61
N MET A 874 19.80 23.06 -15.17
CA MET A 874 20.73 24.19 -15.21
C MET A 874 21.33 24.46 -13.83
N ALA A 875 22.66 24.53 -13.71
CA ALA A 875 23.29 24.82 -12.42
C ALA A 875 23.13 26.30 -11.99
N GLU A 876 23.03 26.53 -10.67
CA GLU A 876 22.40 27.66 -9.92
C GLU A 876 22.85 29.15 -10.15
N ILE A 877 23.17 29.60 -11.35
CA ILE A 877 23.40 31.05 -11.63
C ILE A 877 22.32 31.65 -12.53
N ILE A 878 21.66 30.83 -13.34
CA ILE A 878 20.60 31.31 -14.25
C ILE A 878 19.22 31.32 -13.55
N ALA A 879 19.12 30.69 -12.38
CA ALA A 879 18.03 30.82 -11.41
C ALA A 879 18.60 30.84 -9.98
N PRO A 880 18.27 31.83 -9.14
CA PRO A 880 18.63 31.82 -7.73
C PRO A 880 17.51 31.15 -6.90
N LYS A 881 17.87 30.35 -5.87
CA LYS A 881 17.61 30.69 -4.45
C LYS A 881 18.39 29.82 -3.45
N SER A 882 18.92 30.51 -2.46
CA SER A 882 19.46 29.93 -1.23
C SER A 882 18.37 29.67 -0.19
N ASN A 883 18.60 28.64 0.64
CA ASN A 883 17.92 28.50 1.93
C ASN A 883 18.45 29.53 2.95
N ALA A 884 17.62 29.83 3.95
CA ALA A 884 17.73 31.08 4.71
C ALA A 884 18.79 31.11 5.82
N ILE A 885 19.61 32.17 5.83
CA ILE A 885 20.00 32.88 7.06
C ILE A 885 19.79 34.39 6.82
N ASN A 886 19.23 35.09 7.80
CA ASN A 886 18.94 36.53 7.72
C ASN A 886 20.20 37.39 7.50
N MET A 887 20.24 38.17 6.42
CA MET A 887 20.81 39.52 6.49
C MET A 887 20.16 40.49 5.50
N LYS A 888 19.94 41.73 5.96
CA LYS A 888 19.27 42.79 5.20
C LYS A 888 20.19 43.37 4.11
N ILE A 889 19.58 43.79 3.01
CA ILE A 889 20.19 44.64 1.98
C ILE A 889 20.54 46.02 2.58
N PRO A 890 21.72 46.59 2.24
CA PRO A 890 21.85 48.03 2.04
C PRO A 890 22.12 48.36 0.56
N THR A 891 21.36 49.33 0.08
CA THR A 891 21.47 50.04 -1.21
C THR A 891 22.89 50.27 -1.74
N VAL A 892 23.11 50.08 -3.05
CA VAL A 892 24.27 50.64 -3.77
C VAL A 892 23.84 51.84 -4.61
N SER A 893 24.42 52.99 -4.29
CA SER A 893 24.37 54.20 -5.12
C SER A 893 25.55 54.22 -6.11
N ARG A 894 25.22 54.40 -7.40
CA ARG A 894 25.99 55.00 -8.52
C ARG A 894 27.53 55.00 -8.56
N HIS A 895 28.00 54.87 -9.81
CA HIS A 895 29.35 55.13 -10.34
C HIS A 895 30.37 53.99 -10.06
N SER A 896 31.23 53.57 -10.99
CA SER A 896 31.58 54.08 -12.34
C SER A 896 32.09 52.97 -13.28
N SER A 897 31.87 53.15 -14.59
CA SER A 897 32.61 52.50 -15.69
C SER A 897 33.73 53.47 -16.16
N PRO A 898 34.72 53.14 -17.03
CA PRO A 898 35.09 51.84 -17.64
C PRO A 898 36.60 51.46 -17.53
N THR A 899 36.94 50.20 -17.82
CA THR A 899 38.08 49.84 -18.71
C THR A 899 37.88 48.45 -19.33
N THR A 900 38.50 48.25 -20.50
CA THR A 900 38.46 47.06 -21.36
C THR A 900 39.27 45.87 -20.83
N GLU A 901 39.18 44.73 -21.52
CA GLU A 901 39.82 43.43 -21.27
C GLU A 901 39.10 42.50 -20.27
N ALA A 902 37.92 42.03 -20.67
CA ALA A 902 37.34 40.80 -20.12
C ALA A 902 38.10 39.57 -20.69
N VAL A 903 39.19 39.20 -20.03
CA VAL A 903 39.85 37.90 -20.22
C VAL A 903 38.88 36.81 -19.78
N PHE A 904 38.58 35.84 -20.66
CA PHE A 904 37.79 34.66 -20.30
C PHE A 904 38.59 33.79 -19.31
N THR A 905 38.08 33.62 -18.09
CA THR A 905 38.61 32.70 -17.08
C THR A 905 37.90 31.34 -17.14
N GLU A 906 38.61 30.27 -16.81
CA GLU A 906 38.24 28.85 -17.06
C GLU A 906 37.06 28.29 -16.22
N ASN A 907 36.19 29.15 -15.68
CA ASN A 907 35.26 28.82 -14.58
C ASN A 907 33.81 28.55 -15.04
N GLU A 908 33.60 27.74 -16.09
CA GLU A 908 32.26 27.23 -16.43
C GLU A 908 32.01 25.82 -15.84
N GLY A 909 31.86 25.75 -14.51
CA GLY A 909 31.51 24.55 -13.74
C GLY A 909 30.00 24.28 -13.67
N PHE A 910 29.31 24.14 -14.81
CA PHE A 910 27.86 24.35 -14.90
C PHE A 910 26.94 23.12 -14.99
N GLN A 911 27.43 21.88 -14.89
CA GLN A 911 26.65 20.69 -15.31
C GLN A 911 26.82 19.39 -14.48
N LEU A 912 27.65 19.32 -13.43
CA LEU A 912 27.87 18.04 -12.72
C LEU A 912 27.00 17.85 -11.47
N ASP A 913 26.46 18.95 -10.95
CA ASP A 913 25.71 19.09 -9.69
C ASP A 913 24.63 18.01 -9.54
N GLN A 914 23.76 17.88 -10.55
CA GLN A 914 22.59 16.99 -10.49
C GLN A 914 22.93 15.51 -10.59
N VAL A 915 24.07 15.16 -11.23
CA VAL A 915 24.52 13.77 -11.29
C VAL A 915 25.09 13.34 -9.94
N ILE A 916 25.72 14.28 -9.21
CA ILE A 916 26.18 14.07 -7.83
C ILE A 916 24.97 13.85 -6.91
N ASP A 917 23.98 14.74 -6.93
CA ASP A 917 22.81 14.66 -6.04
C ASP A 917 21.99 13.37 -6.24
N GLU A 918 21.70 12.97 -7.49
CA GLU A 918 20.95 11.73 -7.74
C GLU A 918 21.76 10.45 -7.42
N ALA A 919 23.10 10.51 -7.41
CA ALA A 919 23.97 9.39 -7.06
C ALA A 919 24.28 9.30 -5.55
N ALA A 920 24.29 10.45 -4.87
CA ALA A 920 24.57 10.60 -3.43
C ALA A 920 23.37 10.28 -2.54
N LEU A 921 22.14 10.34 -3.06
CA LEU A 921 20.90 9.98 -2.35
C LEU A 921 20.73 8.45 -2.13
N PHE A 922 21.66 7.85 -1.39
CA PHE A 922 21.52 6.54 -0.78
C PHE A 922 22.25 6.50 0.55
N GLU A 923 21.56 6.90 1.63
CA GLU A 923 21.86 6.35 2.94
C GLU A 923 21.58 4.85 2.90
N ASP A 924 22.61 4.03 3.11
CA ASP A 924 22.42 2.68 3.63
C ASP A 924 23.69 2.26 4.39
N GLU A 925 23.49 2.00 5.67
CA GLU A 925 24.34 1.35 6.67
C GLU A 925 25.84 1.71 6.79
N ALA A 926 26.21 2.13 8.00
CA ALA A 926 27.58 2.33 8.41
C ALA A 926 28.42 1.04 8.36
N ILE A 927 29.38 0.95 7.44
CA ILE A 927 30.50 -0.03 7.48
C ILE A 927 31.80 0.60 6.92
N TYR A 928 32.52 1.26 7.84
CA TYR A 928 33.97 1.56 7.78
C TYR A 928 34.55 2.33 6.58
N GLY A 929 34.70 3.66 6.76
CA GLY A 929 35.58 4.56 5.99
C GLY A 929 35.51 5.98 6.57
N PRO A 930 36.54 6.85 6.41
CA PRO A 930 36.43 8.25 6.83
C PRO A 930 35.35 8.98 6.01
N PRO A 931 34.72 10.05 6.56
CA PRO A 931 33.69 10.79 5.84
C PRO A 931 34.28 11.47 4.60
N VAL A 932 33.99 10.92 3.43
CA VAL A 932 34.36 11.51 2.14
C VAL A 932 33.46 12.72 1.91
N ASP A 933 34.01 13.92 2.07
CA ASP A 933 33.28 15.17 1.91
C ASP A 933 33.03 15.49 0.43
N ILE A 934 31.99 14.88 -0.14
CA ILE A 934 31.51 15.18 -1.50
C ILE A 934 31.02 16.64 -1.60
N TYR A 935 30.61 17.28 -0.50
CA TYR A 935 30.20 18.69 -0.52
C TYR A 935 31.36 19.64 -0.82
N SER A 936 32.61 19.22 -0.65
CA SER A 936 33.80 19.96 -1.10
C SER A 936 33.81 20.27 -2.61
N LEU A 937 33.03 19.54 -3.41
CA LEU A 937 32.90 19.76 -4.86
C LEU A 937 32.10 21.02 -5.22
N MET A 938 31.28 21.59 -4.32
CA MET A 938 30.54 22.86 -4.44
C MET A 938 30.23 23.38 -5.87
N CYS A 939 29.71 22.56 -6.78
CA CYS A 939 29.45 22.98 -8.16
C CYS A 939 28.27 23.98 -8.24
N TRP A 940 27.38 23.93 -7.26
CA TRP A 940 26.20 24.78 -7.08
C TRP A 940 26.44 26.24 -6.67
N LYS A 941 27.68 26.74 -6.50
CA LYS A 941 27.86 28.12 -5.97
C LYS A 941 27.12 29.20 -6.78
N GLN A 942 26.58 30.20 -6.09
CA GLN A 942 25.77 31.27 -6.69
C GLN A 942 26.53 32.20 -7.65
N ASN A 943 27.87 32.16 -7.64
CA ASN A 943 28.76 32.90 -8.54
C ASN A 943 29.44 31.93 -9.53
N PRO A 944 29.37 32.14 -10.87
CA PRO A 944 30.04 31.27 -11.86
C PRO A 944 31.51 31.12 -11.57
N ASP A 945 32.15 32.25 -11.29
CA ASP A 945 33.60 32.37 -11.21
C ASP A 945 34.18 31.69 -9.95
N GLU A 946 33.32 31.21 -9.04
CA GLU A 946 33.72 30.48 -7.83
C GLU A 946 33.53 28.96 -7.94
N ARG A 947 32.91 28.47 -9.03
CA ARG A 947 32.65 27.05 -9.27
C ARG A 947 33.90 26.35 -9.80
N PRO A 948 34.14 25.10 -9.41
CA PRO A 948 35.22 24.33 -10.01
C PRO A 948 34.89 23.98 -11.47
N SER A 949 35.87 24.17 -12.36
CA SER A 949 35.80 23.67 -13.73
C SER A 949 35.64 22.15 -13.77
N ALA A 950 35.10 21.60 -14.85
CA ALA A 950 34.98 20.15 -15.04
C ALA A 950 36.31 19.40 -14.83
N SER A 951 37.44 20.04 -15.16
CA SER A 951 38.80 19.52 -14.94
C SER A 951 39.19 19.47 -13.46
N GLN A 952 38.81 20.48 -12.67
CA GLN A 952 39.01 20.46 -11.21
C GLN A 952 38.13 19.40 -10.56
N VAL A 953 36.86 19.26 -10.98
CA VAL A 953 35.96 18.23 -10.45
C VAL A 953 36.45 16.82 -10.81
N ALA A 954 36.91 16.59 -12.05
CA ALA A 954 37.51 15.33 -12.46
C ALA A 954 38.73 14.96 -11.59
N LYS A 955 39.61 15.93 -11.30
CA LYS A 955 40.76 15.71 -10.40
C LYS A 955 40.34 15.29 -8.99
N THR A 956 39.37 16.00 -8.40
CA THR A 956 38.89 15.68 -7.04
C THR A 956 38.18 14.32 -6.98
N LEU A 957 37.34 14.00 -7.97
CA LEU A 957 36.69 12.68 -8.07
C LEU A 957 37.69 11.54 -8.29
N ASN A 958 38.77 11.78 -9.04
CA ASN A 958 39.84 10.82 -9.22
C ASN A 958 40.62 10.58 -7.90
N GLN A 959 40.93 11.63 -7.14
CA GLN A 959 41.54 11.48 -5.81
C GLN A 959 40.63 10.68 -4.86
N ILE A 960 39.33 10.98 -4.81
CA ILE A 960 38.35 10.23 -4.00
C ILE A 960 38.31 8.75 -4.41
N LEU A 961 38.41 8.45 -5.70
CA LEU A 961 38.42 7.07 -6.20
C LEU A 961 39.72 6.35 -5.82
N GLU A 962 40.87 7.00 -5.96
CA GLU A 962 42.18 6.47 -5.54
C GLU A 962 42.23 6.22 -4.03
N ASP A 963 41.75 7.16 -3.20
CA ASP A 963 41.68 7.01 -1.74
C ASP A 963 40.77 5.83 -1.33
N TYR A 964 39.63 5.66 -2.03
CA TYR A 964 38.72 4.52 -1.83
C TYR A 964 39.37 3.19 -2.25
N GLU A 965 39.99 3.12 -3.42
CA GLU A 965 40.66 1.91 -3.91
C GLU A 965 41.85 1.54 -3.02
N ASN A 966 42.64 2.51 -2.54
CA ASN A 966 43.69 2.29 -1.56
C ASN A 966 43.13 1.75 -0.22
N CYS A 967 42.02 2.30 0.28
CA CYS A 967 41.36 1.78 1.49
C CYS A 967 40.77 0.38 1.32
N VAL A 968 40.37 0.00 0.10
CA VAL A 968 39.92 -1.37 -0.23
C VAL A 968 41.09 -2.32 -0.36
N ASN A 969 42.21 -1.90 -0.96
CA ASN A 969 43.41 -2.73 -1.16
C ASN A 969 44.27 -2.91 0.11
N MET A 970 44.04 -2.11 1.16
CA MET A 970 44.64 -2.29 2.49
C MET A 970 43.84 -3.26 3.40
N ARG A 971 42.79 -3.89 2.88
CA ARG A 971 42.00 -4.95 3.55
C ARG A 971 42.19 -6.31 2.87
#